data_AF-A0A4P5WY67-F1
#
_entry.id   AF-A0A4P5WY67-F1
#
_cell.length_a   1.000
_cell.length_b   1.000
_cell.length_c   1.000
_cell.angle_alpha   90.00
_cell.angle_beta   90.00
_cell.angle_gamma   90.00
#
_symmetry.space_group_name_H-M   'P 1'
#
loop_
_entity.id
_entity.type
_entity.pdbx_description
1 polymer ?
#
loop_
_entity_poly.entity_id
_entity_poly.type
_entity_poly.pdbx_seq_one_letter_code
_entity_poly.pdbx_strand_id
1 'polypeptide(L)'
;MAGVMGMSSAETNVRFPPRETTWPGDDFPTWLPPMLVKELRQGVQSGVFFWTFLILQGAMFLLCSVFVLNGAEGRDEQAAFAFFFWTAAVATIAVVVPLRGLGGIAGERRGNGLDLLQVTRLSATRIVTGKWLAIIAQSALIAVTLLPYVVLRYFFGGVDVLEQIEILGWIVVIGAVVAAAALALSTLPLWLRIGIVVLVGGMLLPVIAAIIDDGIPRWFGRLVLSPATKGAILAILAVHALAFLEFAASRIAPPAENHAGRKRLLALAVAAAWPITGWLGTQQAALGTFLATAPLLICYAVGTIVDVPSRVPTLFAPFRRLGRAGRLAAATFTPGWATGIPFLALLATTCLAGWLGFVHRFLPARAEPPALAAAVLVIATVVYPLPFVVCLSRLGQRLLVVLLVQLVCFLSFILANVAKPFGTPWPDYSWGWFATLPFPLGAACSLAAIAERTSSPTRLADIAPTFAQAGLAVLCVALAAVVRPWLREIGIGGDLVRGRRRDGRPLETALADASLPRVMRERPAAPARPWRWSGDDFPGWLPAMLVRELRQGVQSGFFIWTFIGIQAAMFVLMAWAASVLGPGSNRVVATDIVRWFWVTMAGVIGIVLPLRGLAAVSSERAGNNLDLVRLSRLSATRIIVGKWLAIAAQGLLVATALLPYLVLRYFFGGVNVLGELGAFGWIVIVSLAVAAAALAVSTLPGWVRIGIGVLLAVVGFVPAVAIFNDVSRTGGTGMPNLDTAEQLGVIAILAAYTLALLEYAAARIAAPAENHAGRKRLLALVIAAAWVVMGCLGSSGGFGWTAATTGPLLLCFAIGALVEPPLPIAALHHPFGRFGAFGRLAAALFTPGWATGLPFVAILAGLCMTGWLTFFARMIAGGVPGFRDEDFTDALTLGLLVVATILYPLPFLVRLPALVTRGDGRSIAQIAGRGGSLIIYGLVQLACLLVFVYAMAVNGWTDRMGWLFTLPFPLAALCAYPGVFERHSRLGTLTRFDPSWAFIAAAVLTTLVGLLVVAAPWCRAMRATQRLSRAARRLPSNR
;
A
#
# COMPACT_ATOMS: atom_id res chain seq x y z
N MET A 1 -85.39 42.43 17.68
CA MET A 1 -84.90 41.08 17.32
C MET A 1 -83.52 41.21 16.67
N ALA A 2 -82.69 40.17 16.84
CA ALA A 2 -81.43 39.84 16.16
C ALA A 2 -80.75 40.87 15.21
N GLY A 3 -79.46 41.14 15.46
CA GLY A 3 -78.63 41.99 14.60
C GLY A 3 -77.12 41.80 14.82
N VAL A 4 -76.63 40.56 14.94
CA VAL A 4 -75.19 40.27 15.04
C VAL A 4 -74.59 40.18 13.62
N MET A 5 -74.07 41.31 13.14
CA MET A 5 -72.96 41.33 12.18
C MET A 5 -71.66 41.51 12.97
N GLY A 6 -70.51 40.97 12.59
CA GLY A 6 -70.20 40.29 11.34
C GLY A 6 -68.72 40.46 10.99
N MET A 7 -67.82 39.98 11.83
CA MET A 7 -66.38 39.91 11.53
C MET A 7 -65.85 38.51 11.81
N SER A 8 -66.10 37.61 10.86
CA SER A 8 -65.47 36.29 10.82
C SER A 8 -64.03 36.44 10.32
N SER A 9 -63.06 36.22 11.19
CA SER A 9 -61.66 35.99 10.78
C SER A 9 -61.56 34.67 10.03
N ALA A 10 -60.97 34.69 8.84
CA ALA A 10 -60.81 33.51 8.01
C ALA A 10 -59.84 32.49 8.65
N GLU A 11 -60.39 31.49 9.35
CA GLU A 11 -59.65 30.27 9.67
C GLU A 11 -59.49 29.42 8.40
N THR A 12 -58.42 29.66 7.65
CA THR A 12 -57.94 28.71 6.65
C THR A 12 -57.51 27.43 7.36
N ASN A 13 -58.44 26.50 7.49
CA ASN A 13 -58.24 25.19 8.12
C ASN A 13 -57.38 24.29 7.22
N VAL A 14 -56.07 24.60 7.17
CA VAL A 14 -55.07 23.81 6.46
C VAL A 14 -54.90 22.49 7.20
N ARG A 15 -55.74 21.51 6.83
CA ARG A 15 -55.50 20.11 7.17
C ARG A 15 -54.20 19.68 6.51
N PHE A 16 -53.12 19.67 7.29
CA PHE A 16 -51.93 18.92 6.90
C PHE A 16 -52.36 17.47 6.65
N PRO A 17 -52.04 16.87 5.49
CA PRO A 17 -52.25 15.44 5.31
C PRO A 17 -51.47 14.68 6.38
N PRO A 18 -51.91 13.46 6.76
CA PRO A 18 -51.11 12.60 7.63
C PRO A 18 -49.69 12.48 7.07
N ARG A 19 -48.68 12.47 7.94
CA ARG A 19 -47.26 12.41 7.55
C ARG A 19 -46.89 11.01 7.02
N GLU A 20 -47.41 10.65 5.86
CA GLU A 20 -46.79 9.68 4.97
C GLU A 20 -45.62 10.36 4.25
N THR A 21 -44.58 10.66 5.03
CA THR A 21 -43.30 11.17 4.52
C THR A 21 -42.21 10.14 4.74
N THR A 22 -42.37 8.96 4.15
CA THR A 22 -41.21 8.26 3.61
C THR A 22 -40.87 8.94 2.29
N TRP A 23 -39.62 9.39 2.14
CA TRP A 23 -39.16 9.84 0.82
C TRP A 23 -39.14 8.62 -0.11
N PRO A 24 -39.39 8.73 -1.44
CA PRO A 24 -39.38 7.59 -2.37
C PRO A 24 -38.02 6.88 -2.56
N GLY A 25 -37.07 7.08 -1.64
CA GLY A 25 -35.78 6.38 -1.55
C GLY A 25 -35.35 6.07 -0.09
N ASP A 26 -36.29 6.11 0.87
CA ASP A 26 -36.08 5.57 2.22
C ASP A 26 -36.14 4.03 2.20
N ASP A 27 -35.18 3.41 1.48
CA ASP A 27 -35.06 1.94 1.33
C ASP A 27 -34.74 1.21 2.66
N PHE A 28 -34.53 1.95 3.76
CA PHE A 28 -34.01 1.44 5.03
C PHE A 28 -34.86 1.92 6.22
N PRO A 29 -35.16 1.03 7.19
CA PRO A 29 -35.87 1.41 8.40
C PRO A 29 -35.19 2.54 9.20
N THR A 30 -36.00 3.47 9.74
CA THR A 30 -35.54 4.64 10.50
C THR A 30 -34.81 4.31 11.81
N TRP A 31 -34.90 3.07 12.29
CA TRP A 31 -34.15 2.59 13.46
C TRP A 31 -32.68 2.23 13.15
N LEU A 32 -32.31 2.05 11.87
CA LEU A 32 -30.92 1.83 11.50
C LEU A 32 -30.11 3.13 11.65
N PRO A 33 -28.88 3.08 12.19
CA PRO A 33 -28.02 4.27 12.24
C PRO A 33 -27.80 4.85 10.84
N PRO A 34 -28.03 6.16 10.59
CA PRO A 34 -27.91 6.73 9.25
C PRO A 34 -26.49 6.61 8.69
N MET A 35 -25.48 6.59 9.57
CA MET A 35 -24.09 6.36 9.20
C MET A 35 -23.84 4.90 8.73
N LEU A 36 -24.52 3.91 9.32
CA LEU A 36 -24.46 2.52 8.84
C LEU A 36 -25.04 2.41 7.43
N VAL A 37 -26.22 2.99 7.19
CA VAL A 37 -26.90 2.96 5.89
C VAL A 37 -26.04 3.61 4.79
N LYS A 38 -25.48 4.79 5.07
CA LYS A 38 -24.54 5.49 4.16
C LYS A 38 -23.34 4.61 3.79
N GLU A 39 -22.63 4.11 4.79
CA GLU A 39 -21.37 3.37 4.60
C GLU A 39 -21.60 1.97 4.00
N LEU A 40 -22.75 1.35 4.27
CA LEU A 40 -23.16 0.09 3.64
C LEU A 40 -23.49 0.29 2.16
N ARG A 41 -24.28 1.31 1.81
CA ARG A 41 -24.60 1.66 0.41
C ARG A 41 -23.32 1.97 -0.38
N GLN A 42 -22.46 2.83 0.16
CA GLN A 42 -21.17 3.18 -0.45
C GLN A 42 -20.20 1.98 -0.50
N GLY A 43 -20.23 1.11 0.51
CA GLY A 43 -19.37 -0.07 0.61
C GLY A 43 -19.71 -1.15 -0.40
N VAL A 44 -20.98 -1.54 -0.51
CA VAL A 44 -21.46 -2.53 -1.49
C VAL A 44 -21.29 -2.03 -2.93
N GLN A 45 -21.55 -0.74 -3.17
CA GLN A 45 -21.29 -0.10 -4.47
C GLN A 45 -19.80 0.16 -4.75
N SER A 46 -18.90 -0.09 -3.79
CA SER A 46 -17.47 0.08 -4.02
C SER A 46 -16.95 -1.05 -4.91
N GLY A 47 -16.22 -0.69 -5.97
CA GLY A 47 -15.56 -1.69 -6.83
C GLY A 47 -14.62 -2.62 -6.04
N VAL A 48 -14.08 -2.17 -4.91
CA VAL A 48 -13.25 -3.02 -4.04
C VAL A 48 -14.08 -4.13 -3.40
N PHE A 49 -15.29 -3.86 -2.91
CA PHE A 49 -16.18 -4.91 -2.38
C PHE A 49 -16.53 -5.92 -3.48
N PHE A 50 -16.99 -5.43 -4.64
CA PHE A 50 -17.32 -6.26 -5.79
C PHE A 50 -16.16 -7.18 -6.21
N TRP A 51 -14.94 -6.65 -6.40
CA TRP A 51 -13.80 -7.47 -6.81
C TRP A 51 -13.34 -8.44 -5.71
N THR A 52 -13.31 -8.04 -4.44
CA THR A 52 -12.98 -8.97 -3.33
C THR A 52 -13.99 -10.11 -3.26
N PHE A 53 -15.28 -9.81 -3.42
CA PHE A 53 -16.35 -10.81 -3.44
C PHE A 53 -16.22 -11.76 -4.63
N LEU A 54 -16.09 -11.22 -5.85
CA LEU A 54 -15.99 -12.01 -7.08
C LEU A 54 -14.74 -12.90 -7.11
N ILE A 55 -13.60 -12.40 -6.66
CA ILE A 55 -12.35 -13.18 -6.59
C ILE A 55 -12.49 -14.31 -5.56
N LEU A 56 -13.06 -14.05 -4.37
CA LEU A 56 -13.30 -15.09 -3.37
C LEU A 56 -14.24 -16.16 -3.92
N GLN A 57 -15.37 -15.78 -4.50
CA GLN A 57 -16.36 -16.72 -5.04
C GLN A 57 -15.78 -17.54 -6.21
N GLY A 58 -15.05 -16.92 -7.13
CA GLY A 58 -14.35 -17.63 -8.21
C GLY A 58 -13.27 -18.59 -7.68
N ALA A 59 -12.53 -18.20 -6.63
CA ALA A 59 -11.54 -19.06 -6.00
C ALA A 59 -12.18 -20.26 -5.26
N MET A 60 -13.29 -20.06 -4.53
CA MET A 60 -14.02 -21.15 -3.87
C MET A 60 -14.65 -22.11 -4.87
N PHE A 61 -15.26 -21.59 -5.95
CA PHE A 61 -15.79 -22.41 -7.03
C PHE A 61 -14.68 -23.26 -7.67
N LEU A 62 -13.56 -22.65 -8.06
CA LEU A 62 -12.44 -23.36 -8.67
C LEU A 62 -11.82 -24.40 -7.73
N LEU A 63 -11.65 -24.05 -6.44
CA LEU A 63 -11.16 -24.97 -5.41
C LEU A 63 -12.05 -26.21 -5.30
N CYS A 64 -13.37 -26.03 -5.23
CA CYS A 64 -14.33 -27.14 -5.21
C CYS A 64 -14.35 -27.93 -6.51
N SER A 65 -14.29 -27.28 -7.68
CA SER A 65 -14.23 -27.98 -8.97
C SER A 65 -12.98 -28.85 -9.10
N VAL A 66 -11.81 -28.35 -8.71
CA VAL A 66 -10.55 -29.11 -8.72
C VAL A 66 -10.63 -30.31 -7.77
N PHE A 67 -11.17 -30.13 -6.56
CA PHE A 67 -11.35 -31.23 -5.60
C PHE A 67 -12.25 -32.34 -6.15
N VAL A 68 -13.38 -31.98 -6.77
CA VAL A 68 -14.32 -32.95 -7.37
C VAL A 68 -13.71 -33.65 -8.58
N LEU A 69 -13.02 -32.92 -9.47
CA LEU A 69 -12.42 -33.48 -10.69
C LEU A 69 -11.26 -34.45 -10.41
N ASN A 70 -10.51 -34.25 -9.33
CA ASN A 70 -9.41 -35.14 -8.94
C ASN A 70 -9.85 -36.44 -8.26
N GLY A 71 -11.14 -36.60 -7.90
CA GLY A 71 -11.63 -37.80 -7.22
C GLY A 71 -10.95 -38.04 -5.86
N ALA A 72 -10.73 -36.96 -5.11
CA ALA A 72 -9.78 -36.90 -3.99
C ALA A 72 -10.21 -37.68 -2.73
N GLU A 73 -9.98 -39.00 -2.74
CA GLU A 73 -10.16 -39.88 -1.56
C GLU A 73 -8.99 -39.78 -0.55
N GLY A 74 -7.92 -39.06 -0.88
CA GLY A 74 -6.71 -38.92 -0.05
C GLY A 74 -6.85 -37.95 1.13
N ARG A 75 -6.38 -38.36 2.32
CA ARG A 75 -6.34 -37.51 3.53
C ARG A 75 -5.54 -36.22 3.35
N ASP A 76 -4.44 -36.26 2.61
CA ASP A 76 -3.57 -35.10 2.40
C ASP A 76 -4.20 -34.07 1.44
N GLU A 77 -4.96 -34.54 0.45
CA GLU A 77 -5.70 -33.69 -0.50
C GLU A 77 -6.88 -33.00 0.20
N GLN A 78 -7.58 -33.72 1.09
CA GLN A 78 -8.60 -33.14 1.98
C GLN A 78 -7.99 -32.10 2.94
N ALA A 79 -6.78 -32.35 3.46
CA ALA A 79 -6.06 -31.40 4.31
C ALA A 79 -5.62 -30.15 3.53
N ALA A 80 -5.13 -30.30 2.30
CA ALA A 80 -4.79 -29.19 1.41
C ALA A 80 -6.03 -28.34 1.06
N PHE A 81 -7.14 -28.97 0.65
CA PHE A 81 -8.42 -28.30 0.41
C PHE A 81 -8.88 -27.53 1.64
N ALA A 82 -8.82 -28.15 2.83
CA ALA A 82 -9.15 -27.53 4.10
C ALA A 82 -8.30 -26.29 4.40
N PHE A 83 -6.99 -26.38 4.17
CA PHE A 83 -6.04 -25.29 4.39
C PHE A 83 -6.31 -24.10 3.46
N PHE A 84 -6.45 -24.34 2.15
CA PHE A 84 -6.72 -23.26 1.18
C PHE A 84 -8.08 -22.61 1.40
N PHE A 85 -9.13 -23.39 1.66
CA PHE A 85 -10.47 -22.90 1.98
C PHE A 85 -10.45 -21.94 3.17
N TRP A 86 -9.91 -22.39 4.31
CA TRP A 86 -9.89 -21.59 5.52
C TRP A 86 -8.93 -20.40 5.45
N THR A 87 -7.81 -20.53 4.73
CA THR A 87 -6.88 -19.42 4.47
C THR A 87 -7.56 -18.32 3.67
N ALA A 88 -8.31 -18.66 2.60
CA ALA A 88 -9.07 -17.69 1.81
C ALA A 88 -10.19 -17.00 2.62
N ALA A 89 -10.88 -17.75 3.49
CA ALA A 89 -11.90 -17.22 4.40
C ALA A 89 -11.29 -16.23 5.42
N VAL A 90 -10.23 -16.62 6.13
CA VAL A 90 -9.52 -15.75 7.09
C VAL A 90 -8.96 -14.51 6.41
N ALA A 91 -8.22 -14.68 5.30
CA ALA A 91 -7.64 -13.58 4.55
C ALA A 91 -8.70 -12.59 4.07
N THR A 92 -9.89 -13.04 3.66
CA THR A 92 -10.93 -12.14 3.17
C THR A 92 -11.72 -11.47 4.31
N ILE A 93 -12.25 -12.28 5.24
CA ILE A 93 -13.23 -11.86 6.25
C ILE A 93 -12.56 -11.16 7.44
N ALA A 94 -11.39 -11.65 7.87
CA ALA A 94 -10.67 -11.12 9.04
C ALA A 94 -9.54 -10.14 8.69
N VAL A 95 -9.06 -10.12 7.43
CA VAL A 95 -7.97 -9.21 7.01
C VAL A 95 -8.44 -8.20 5.95
N VAL A 96 -8.72 -8.61 4.71
CA VAL A 96 -8.95 -7.69 3.58
C VAL A 96 -10.13 -6.75 3.81
N VAL A 97 -11.27 -7.23 4.30
CA VAL A 97 -12.46 -6.41 4.54
C VAL A 97 -12.25 -5.47 5.75
N PRO A 98 -11.81 -5.95 6.94
CA PRO A 98 -11.44 -5.11 8.08
C PRO A 98 -10.41 -4.02 7.77
N LEU A 99 -9.41 -4.29 6.92
CA LEU A 99 -8.40 -3.31 6.53
C LEU A 99 -9.00 -2.11 5.77
N ARG A 100 -10.23 -2.16 5.25
CA ARG A 100 -10.93 -0.96 4.74
C ARG A 100 -11.19 0.08 5.83
N GLY A 101 -11.36 -0.35 7.08
CA GLY A 101 -11.39 0.52 8.26
C GLY A 101 -10.15 1.41 8.35
N LEU A 102 -9.01 0.99 7.77
CA LEU A 102 -7.84 1.85 7.71
C LEU A 102 -8.11 3.14 6.91
N GLY A 103 -8.87 3.08 5.82
CA GLY A 103 -9.23 4.26 5.03
C GLY A 103 -10.29 5.16 5.66
N GLY A 104 -11.15 4.61 6.52
CA GLY A 104 -12.46 5.18 6.86
C GLY A 104 -12.48 6.60 7.43
N ILE A 105 -11.58 6.95 8.34
CA ILE A 105 -11.50 8.29 8.97
C ILE A 105 -10.43 9.16 8.31
N ALA A 106 -9.29 8.56 7.97
CA ALA A 106 -8.20 9.23 7.26
C ALA A 106 -8.63 9.79 5.89
N GLY A 107 -9.57 9.13 5.20
CA GLY A 107 -10.18 9.62 3.97
C GLY A 107 -11.04 10.85 4.20
N GLU A 108 -11.97 10.80 5.16
CA GLU A 108 -12.84 11.94 5.51
C GLU A 108 -12.04 13.14 6.03
N ARG A 109 -10.95 12.93 6.77
CA ARG A 109 -10.04 14.00 7.19
C ARG A 109 -9.33 14.68 6.03
N ARG A 110 -9.00 13.96 4.95
CA ARG A 110 -8.37 14.52 3.74
C ARG A 110 -9.37 15.23 2.82
N GLY A 111 -10.63 14.83 2.85
CA GLY A 111 -11.71 15.41 2.04
C GLY A 111 -12.55 16.46 2.78
N ASN A 112 -12.08 16.99 3.91
CA ASN A 112 -12.82 17.91 4.80
C ASN A 112 -14.21 17.43 5.25
N GLY A 113 -14.49 16.13 5.13
CA GLY A 113 -15.78 15.54 5.50
C GLY A 113 -16.01 15.48 7.00
N LEU A 114 -14.94 15.49 7.82
CA LEU A 114 -15.06 15.53 9.28
C LEU A 114 -15.68 16.84 9.77
N ASP A 115 -15.35 17.98 9.16
CA ASP A 115 -15.87 19.28 9.57
C ASP A 115 -17.38 19.36 9.28
N LEU A 116 -17.82 18.82 8.13
CA LEU A 116 -19.24 18.69 7.79
C LEU A 116 -19.97 17.75 8.77
N LEU A 117 -19.36 16.62 9.15
CA LEU A 117 -19.93 15.71 10.15
C LEU A 117 -20.04 16.35 11.54
N GLN A 118 -19.11 17.23 11.92
CA GLN A 118 -19.16 17.96 13.20
C GLN A 118 -20.29 18.98 13.30
N VAL A 119 -20.87 19.43 12.18
CA VAL A 119 -22.08 20.27 12.16
C VAL A 119 -23.36 19.45 12.35
N THR A 120 -23.30 18.11 12.20
CA THR A 120 -24.46 17.23 12.41
C THR A 120 -24.69 16.92 13.89
N ARG A 121 -25.91 16.49 14.25
CA ARG A 121 -26.25 16.05 15.63
C ARG A 121 -25.74 14.65 15.98
N LEU A 122 -24.75 14.10 15.27
CA LEU A 122 -24.20 12.77 15.51
C LEU A 122 -22.98 12.84 16.45
N SER A 123 -23.04 12.13 17.59
CA SER A 123 -21.89 12.00 18.49
C SER A 123 -20.75 11.21 17.83
N ALA A 124 -19.50 11.49 18.24
CA ALA A 124 -18.33 10.80 17.67
C ALA A 124 -18.41 9.27 17.81
N THR A 125 -19.01 8.77 18.90
CA THR A 125 -19.26 7.33 19.07
C THR A 125 -20.21 6.76 18.01
N ARG A 126 -21.33 7.44 17.70
CA ARG A 126 -22.32 6.97 16.71
C ARG A 126 -21.75 6.96 15.29
N ILE A 127 -20.86 7.90 14.97
CA ILE A 127 -20.15 7.94 13.69
C ILE A 127 -19.21 6.72 13.57
N VAL A 128 -18.41 6.47 14.61
CA VAL A 128 -17.43 5.38 14.64
C VAL A 128 -18.09 3.99 14.69
N THR A 129 -19.11 3.79 15.52
CA THR A 129 -19.82 2.50 15.58
C THR A 129 -20.62 2.24 14.31
N GLY A 130 -21.19 3.26 13.65
CA GLY A 130 -21.84 3.12 12.35
C GLY A 130 -20.89 2.65 11.26
N LYS A 131 -19.68 3.23 11.17
CA LYS A 131 -18.62 2.77 10.25
C LYS A 131 -18.15 1.34 10.55
N TRP A 132 -17.94 1.01 11.83
CA TRP A 132 -17.51 -0.32 12.25
C TRP A 132 -18.56 -1.40 11.95
N LEU A 133 -19.83 -1.13 12.27
CA LEU A 133 -20.94 -2.04 12.00
C LEU A 133 -21.18 -2.24 10.48
N ALA A 134 -20.91 -1.23 9.64
CA ALA A 134 -20.94 -1.37 8.19
C ALA A 134 -19.85 -2.34 7.66
N ILE A 135 -18.67 -2.33 8.26
CA ILE A 135 -17.57 -3.26 7.92
C ILE A 135 -17.93 -4.68 8.39
N ILE A 136 -18.49 -4.85 9.60
CA ILE A 136 -18.97 -6.15 10.08
C ILE A 136 -20.07 -6.69 9.19
N ALA A 137 -21.05 -5.86 8.79
CA ALA A 137 -22.11 -6.28 7.90
C ALA A 137 -21.58 -6.77 6.54
N GLN A 138 -20.52 -6.14 6.01
CA GLN A 138 -19.82 -6.62 4.81
C GLN A 138 -19.08 -7.95 5.04
N SER A 139 -18.36 -8.10 6.16
CA SER A 139 -17.69 -9.36 6.53
C SER A 139 -18.70 -10.50 6.75
N ALA A 140 -19.84 -10.23 7.41
CA ALA A 140 -20.92 -11.17 7.64
C ALA A 140 -21.64 -11.57 6.35
N LEU A 141 -21.90 -10.61 5.44
CA LEU A 141 -22.45 -10.92 4.12
C LEU A 141 -21.54 -11.87 3.33
N ILE A 142 -20.22 -11.64 3.35
CA ILE A 142 -19.25 -12.54 2.73
C ILE A 142 -19.25 -13.92 3.41
N ALA A 143 -19.29 -13.97 4.75
CA ALA A 143 -19.37 -15.23 5.50
C ALA A 143 -20.63 -16.04 5.14
N VAL A 144 -21.80 -15.40 5.04
CA VAL A 144 -23.05 -16.05 4.61
C VAL A 144 -22.89 -16.66 3.21
N THR A 145 -22.20 -15.99 2.29
CA THR A 145 -21.93 -16.55 0.95
C THR A 145 -20.88 -17.67 0.90
N LEU A 146 -20.25 -18.01 2.03
CA LEU A 146 -19.42 -19.22 2.15
C LEU A 146 -20.21 -20.46 2.61
N LEU A 147 -21.42 -20.29 3.18
CA LEU A 147 -22.22 -21.40 3.71
C LEU A 147 -22.49 -22.54 2.70
N PRO A 148 -22.78 -22.29 1.40
CA PRO A 148 -22.96 -23.38 0.44
C PRO A 148 -21.72 -24.28 0.30
N TYR A 149 -20.51 -23.69 0.34
CA TYR A 149 -19.25 -24.43 0.26
C TYR A 149 -18.93 -25.18 1.55
N VAL A 150 -19.33 -24.64 2.71
CA VAL A 150 -19.27 -25.34 4.00
C VAL A 150 -20.16 -26.59 3.98
N VAL A 151 -21.36 -26.49 3.43
CA VAL A 151 -22.28 -27.63 3.27
C VAL A 151 -21.73 -28.66 2.27
N LEU A 152 -21.18 -28.25 1.12
CA LEU A 152 -20.53 -29.17 0.18
C LEU A 152 -19.39 -29.96 0.85
N ARG A 153 -18.62 -29.32 1.73
CA ARG A 153 -17.51 -29.96 2.45
C ARG A 153 -17.95 -31.04 3.45
N TYR A 154 -19.17 -30.96 4.00
CA TYR A 154 -19.74 -32.07 4.78
C TYR A 154 -19.92 -33.32 3.91
N PHE A 155 -20.46 -33.16 2.71
CA PHE A 155 -20.60 -34.27 1.75
C PHE A 155 -19.26 -34.81 1.22
N PHE A 156 -18.22 -33.97 1.14
CA PHE A 156 -16.89 -34.38 0.65
C PHE A 156 -15.98 -35.07 1.67
N GLY A 157 -16.29 -35.02 2.98
CA GLY A 157 -15.35 -35.53 4.00
C GLY A 157 -15.90 -35.72 5.41
N GLY A 158 -17.23 -35.74 5.60
CA GLY A 158 -17.86 -36.05 6.89
C GLY A 158 -17.58 -35.04 8.02
N VAL A 159 -17.16 -33.82 7.67
CA VAL A 159 -16.77 -32.78 8.64
C VAL A 159 -18.01 -32.12 9.27
N ASP A 160 -18.07 -32.03 10.59
CA ASP A 160 -19.23 -31.47 11.31
C ASP A 160 -19.52 -30.01 10.89
N VAL A 161 -20.71 -29.80 10.32
CA VAL A 161 -21.22 -28.50 9.88
C VAL A 161 -21.32 -27.50 11.05
N LEU A 162 -21.66 -27.96 12.26
CA LEU A 162 -21.76 -27.08 13.43
C LEU A 162 -20.38 -26.54 13.83
N GLU A 163 -19.35 -27.38 13.83
CA GLU A 163 -17.96 -26.96 14.03
C GLU A 163 -17.52 -25.98 12.94
N GLN A 164 -17.80 -26.26 11.66
CA GLN A 164 -17.44 -25.33 10.57
C GLN A 164 -18.16 -23.97 10.71
N ILE A 165 -19.43 -23.94 11.12
CA ILE A 165 -20.18 -22.70 11.38
C ILE A 165 -19.60 -21.96 12.60
N GLU A 166 -19.17 -22.67 13.65
CA GLU A 166 -18.51 -22.04 14.80
C GLU A 166 -17.18 -21.38 14.40
N ILE A 167 -16.33 -22.08 13.63
CA ILE A 167 -15.06 -21.54 13.10
C ILE A 167 -15.32 -20.28 12.27
N LEU A 168 -16.32 -20.32 11.37
CA LEU A 168 -16.70 -19.16 10.56
C LEU A 168 -17.18 -17.98 11.43
N GLY A 169 -17.94 -18.26 12.49
CA GLY A 169 -18.34 -17.29 13.51
C GLY A 169 -17.14 -16.63 14.19
N TRP A 170 -16.17 -17.42 14.66
CA TRP A 170 -14.92 -16.90 15.26
C TRP A 170 -14.12 -16.02 14.29
N ILE A 171 -14.04 -16.37 13.01
CA ILE A 171 -13.38 -15.54 11.98
C ILE A 171 -14.08 -14.18 11.83
N VAL A 172 -15.42 -14.14 11.87
CA VAL A 172 -16.18 -12.87 11.86
C VAL A 172 -15.94 -12.05 13.14
N VAL A 173 -15.88 -12.69 14.32
CA VAL A 173 -15.57 -11.99 15.59
C VAL A 173 -14.15 -11.41 15.57
N ILE A 174 -13.15 -12.17 15.13
CA ILE A 174 -11.77 -11.68 14.98
C ILE A 174 -11.74 -10.51 13.97
N GLY A 175 -12.41 -10.65 12.82
CA GLY A 175 -12.55 -9.59 11.83
C GLY A 175 -13.20 -8.32 12.39
N ALA A 176 -14.16 -8.44 13.30
CA ALA A 176 -14.76 -7.29 13.99
C ALA A 176 -13.74 -6.56 14.88
N VAL A 177 -12.88 -7.28 15.62
CA VAL A 177 -11.81 -6.66 16.42
C VAL A 177 -10.76 -6.01 15.53
N VAL A 178 -10.33 -6.68 14.45
CA VAL A 178 -9.40 -6.10 13.45
C VAL A 178 -10.00 -4.85 12.80
N ALA A 179 -11.30 -4.82 12.51
CA ALA A 179 -11.98 -3.66 11.94
C ALA A 179 -11.99 -2.48 12.93
N ALA A 180 -12.22 -2.73 14.22
CA ALA A 180 -12.13 -1.72 15.27
C ALA A 180 -10.70 -1.16 15.38
N ALA A 181 -9.69 -2.02 15.42
CA ALA A 181 -8.28 -1.65 15.44
C ALA A 181 -7.87 -0.83 14.20
N ALA A 182 -8.29 -1.26 13.01
CA ALA A 182 -8.03 -0.57 11.75
C ALA A 182 -8.64 0.85 11.74
N LEU A 183 -9.85 0.99 12.28
CA LEU A 183 -10.55 2.27 12.41
C LEU A 183 -9.84 3.18 13.45
N ALA A 184 -9.41 2.64 14.59
CA ALA A 184 -8.59 3.37 15.57
C ALA A 184 -7.27 3.89 14.96
N LEU A 185 -6.56 3.03 14.24
CA LEU A 185 -5.34 3.37 13.50
C LEU A 185 -5.60 4.40 12.37
N SER A 186 -6.86 4.62 11.95
CA SER A 186 -7.25 5.63 10.95
C SER A 186 -7.22 7.06 11.47
N THR A 187 -7.22 7.22 12.80
CA THR A 187 -7.09 8.54 13.44
C THR A 187 -5.64 9.03 13.53
N LEU A 188 -4.66 8.15 13.35
CA LEU A 188 -3.22 8.42 13.49
C LEU A 188 -2.59 8.92 12.18
N PRO A 189 -1.44 9.64 12.24
CA PRO A 189 -0.68 10.00 11.04
C PRO A 189 -0.12 8.75 10.35
N LEU A 190 0.04 8.83 9.02
CA LEU A 190 0.37 7.69 8.17
C LEU A 190 1.66 6.95 8.59
N TRP A 191 2.71 7.69 8.95
CA TRP A 191 3.99 7.10 9.36
C TRP A 191 3.84 6.26 10.65
N LEU A 192 3.08 6.76 11.63
CA LEU A 192 2.87 6.06 12.90
C LEU A 192 1.98 4.83 12.72
N ARG A 193 0.97 4.92 11.84
CA ARG A 193 0.20 3.76 11.39
C ARG A 193 1.11 2.68 10.80
N ILE A 194 1.99 3.04 9.86
CA ILE A 194 2.85 2.07 9.18
C ILE A 194 3.79 1.43 10.20
N GLY A 195 4.40 2.24 11.09
CA GLY A 195 5.24 1.74 12.18
C GLY A 195 4.51 0.74 13.09
N ILE A 196 3.28 1.04 13.52
CA ILE A 196 2.49 0.12 14.36
C ILE A 196 2.11 -1.15 13.59
N VAL A 197 1.69 -1.04 12.32
CA VAL A 197 1.32 -2.22 11.50
C VAL A 197 2.53 -3.13 11.25
N VAL A 198 3.71 -2.56 11.00
CA VAL A 198 4.95 -3.34 10.83
C VAL A 198 5.38 -3.98 12.15
N LEU A 199 5.33 -3.25 13.27
CA LEU A 199 5.68 -3.77 14.60
C LEU A 199 4.75 -4.92 15.02
N VAL A 200 3.44 -4.71 14.97
CA VAL A 200 2.42 -5.71 15.33
C VAL A 200 2.44 -6.87 14.34
N GLY A 201 2.58 -6.60 13.03
CA GLY A 201 2.72 -7.63 12.01
C GLY A 201 3.93 -8.53 12.26
N GLY A 202 5.09 -7.94 12.56
CA GLY A 202 6.30 -8.66 12.92
C GLY A 202 6.15 -9.51 14.20
N MET A 203 5.48 -8.99 15.23
CA MET A 203 5.16 -9.74 16.45
C MET A 203 4.15 -10.88 16.23
N LEU A 204 3.29 -10.78 15.23
CA LEU A 204 2.30 -11.81 14.89
C LEU A 204 2.84 -12.89 13.94
N LEU A 205 3.98 -12.67 13.24
CA LEU A 205 4.56 -13.65 12.32
C LEU A 205 4.78 -15.05 12.96
N PRO A 206 5.31 -15.19 14.19
CA PRO A 206 5.46 -16.51 14.83
C PRO A 206 4.12 -17.18 15.13
N VAL A 207 3.08 -16.40 15.46
CA VAL A 207 1.72 -16.91 15.69
C VAL A 207 1.10 -17.37 14.38
N ILE A 208 1.31 -16.63 13.29
CA ILE A 208 0.86 -17.00 11.95
C ILE A 208 1.57 -18.27 11.47
N ALA A 209 2.88 -18.41 11.71
CA ALA A 209 3.62 -19.64 11.42
C ALA A 209 3.04 -20.83 12.19
N ALA A 210 2.81 -20.72 13.50
CA ALA A 210 2.19 -21.77 14.30
C ALA A 210 0.77 -22.14 13.82
N ILE A 211 -0.03 -21.18 13.35
CA ILE A 211 -1.35 -21.43 12.74
C ILE A 211 -1.24 -22.20 11.41
N ILE A 212 -0.19 -21.93 10.62
CA ILE A 212 0.09 -22.64 9.36
C ILE A 212 0.52 -24.08 9.66
N ASP A 213 1.43 -24.28 10.62
CA ASP A 213 1.97 -25.59 10.99
C ASP A 213 0.91 -26.52 11.61
N ASP A 214 0.09 -26.03 12.55
CA ASP A 214 -1.01 -26.82 13.14
C ASP A 214 -2.20 -27.00 12.18
N GLY A 215 -2.37 -26.06 11.24
CA GLY A 215 -3.52 -25.94 10.36
C GLY A 215 -4.70 -25.21 11.00
N ILE A 216 -5.30 -24.28 10.25
CA ILE A 216 -6.37 -23.37 10.73
C ILE A 216 -7.52 -24.10 11.46
N PRO A 217 -8.11 -25.21 10.94
CA PRO A 217 -9.18 -25.91 11.64
C PRO A 217 -8.77 -26.42 13.02
N ARG A 218 -7.55 -26.96 13.17
CA ARG A 218 -7.08 -27.48 14.45
C ARG A 218 -6.77 -26.36 15.42
N TRP A 219 -6.28 -25.21 14.94
CA TRP A 219 -6.04 -24.04 15.77
C TRP A 219 -7.35 -23.46 16.33
N PHE A 220 -8.38 -23.29 15.51
CA PHE A 220 -9.72 -22.92 15.99
C PHE A 220 -10.40 -24.06 16.78
N GLY A 221 -10.16 -25.32 16.43
CA GLY A 221 -10.64 -26.50 17.16
C GLY A 221 -10.05 -26.59 18.58
N ARG A 222 -8.82 -26.11 18.80
CA ARG A 222 -8.27 -25.93 20.16
C ARG A 222 -8.92 -24.78 20.93
N LEU A 223 -9.75 -23.95 20.29
CA LEU A 223 -10.68 -23.01 20.96
C LEU A 223 -12.02 -23.68 21.34
N VAL A 224 -12.21 -24.98 21.05
CA VAL A 224 -13.25 -25.85 21.67
C VAL A 224 -12.85 -26.16 23.12
N LEU A 225 -12.72 -25.08 23.88
CA LEU A 225 -12.49 -25.04 25.31
C LEU A 225 -13.85 -25.12 26.03
N SER A 226 -13.83 -25.26 27.36
CA SER A 226 -15.05 -25.21 28.14
C SER A 226 -15.87 -23.93 27.86
N PRO A 227 -17.22 -23.94 27.96
CA PRO A 227 -18.05 -22.78 27.65
C PRO A 227 -17.64 -21.50 28.39
N ALA A 228 -17.14 -21.63 29.62
CA ALA A 228 -16.58 -20.53 30.40
C ALA A 228 -15.37 -19.86 29.71
N THR A 229 -14.47 -20.65 29.12
CA THR A 229 -13.27 -20.15 28.43
C THR A 229 -13.62 -19.51 27.09
N LYS A 230 -14.56 -20.08 26.32
CA LYS A 230 -15.10 -19.42 25.11
C LYS A 230 -15.71 -18.05 25.48
N GLY A 231 -16.49 -17.99 26.55
CA GLY A 231 -17.05 -16.74 27.09
C GLY A 231 -15.98 -15.73 27.52
N ALA A 232 -14.91 -16.17 28.18
CA ALA A 232 -13.80 -15.33 28.58
C ALA A 232 -13.05 -14.74 27.38
N ILE A 233 -12.78 -15.53 26.33
CA ILE A 233 -12.15 -15.07 25.10
C ILE A 233 -13.05 -14.04 24.38
N LEU A 234 -14.36 -14.32 24.25
CA LEU A 234 -15.31 -13.36 23.69
C LEU A 234 -15.36 -12.05 24.49
N ALA A 235 -15.34 -12.12 25.81
CA ALA A 235 -15.30 -10.92 26.67
C ALA A 235 -14.01 -10.10 26.45
N ILE A 236 -12.85 -10.76 26.35
CA ILE A 236 -11.56 -10.12 26.05
C ILE A 236 -11.60 -9.45 24.67
N LEU A 237 -12.09 -10.15 23.64
CA LEU A 237 -12.21 -9.60 22.28
C LEU A 237 -13.19 -8.42 22.21
N ALA A 238 -14.33 -8.51 22.92
CA ALA A 238 -15.31 -7.43 23.02
C ALA A 238 -14.71 -6.19 23.73
N VAL A 239 -13.98 -6.37 24.82
CA VAL A 239 -13.24 -5.31 25.52
C VAL A 239 -12.24 -4.61 24.58
N HIS A 240 -11.50 -5.37 23.77
CA HIS A 240 -10.58 -4.81 22.79
C HIS A 240 -11.31 -4.01 21.70
N ALA A 241 -12.39 -4.55 21.13
CA ALA A 241 -13.20 -3.85 20.14
C ALA A 241 -13.76 -2.52 20.71
N LEU A 242 -14.39 -2.55 21.88
CA LEU A 242 -14.91 -1.36 22.55
C LEU A 242 -13.81 -0.33 22.83
N ALA A 243 -12.64 -0.78 23.30
CA ALA A 243 -11.52 0.12 23.53
C ALA A 243 -11.01 0.79 22.25
N PHE A 244 -10.82 0.04 21.17
CA PHE A 244 -10.40 0.61 19.88
C PHE A 244 -11.44 1.61 19.34
N LEU A 245 -12.74 1.34 19.50
CA LEU A 245 -13.81 2.26 19.08
C LEU A 245 -13.83 3.54 19.93
N GLU A 246 -13.64 3.46 21.26
CA GLU A 246 -13.52 4.65 22.12
C GLU A 246 -12.22 5.44 21.85
N PHE A 247 -11.10 4.76 21.54
CA PHE A 247 -9.88 5.43 21.05
C PHE A 247 -10.14 6.16 19.72
N ALA A 248 -10.85 5.55 18.76
CA ALA A 248 -11.21 6.18 17.51
C ALA A 248 -12.13 7.40 17.72
N ALA A 249 -13.20 7.24 18.51
CA ALA A 249 -14.17 8.30 18.80
C ALA A 249 -13.51 9.50 19.49
N SER A 250 -12.70 9.26 20.52
CA SER A 250 -12.01 10.32 21.28
C SER A 250 -11.03 11.17 20.46
N ARG A 251 -10.64 10.73 19.26
CA ARG A 251 -9.75 11.47 18.33
C ARG A 251 -10.48 12.18 17.18
N ILE A 252 -11.80 12.00 17.06
CA ILE A 252 -12.69 12.73 16.12
C ILE A 252 -13.56 13.74 16.87
N ALA A 253 -13.88 13.44 18.14
CA ALA A 253 -14.78 14.21 18.97
C ALA A 253 -14.36 15.68 19.13
N PRO A 254 -15.33 16.61 19.16
CA PRO A 254 -15.05 18.01 19.48
C PRO A 254 -14.62 18.16 20.95
N PRO A 255 -13.83 19.19 21.33
CA PRO A 255 -13.30 19.36 22.69
C PRO A 255 -14.34 19.50 23.83
N ALA A 256 -15.63 19.57 23.49
CA ALA A 256 -16.74 19.64 24.43
C ALA A 256 -17.30 18.26 24.86
N GLU A 257 -17.06 17.18 24.11
CA GLU A 257 -17.50 15.82 24.49
C GLU A 257 -16.50 15.16 25.47
N ASN A 258 -16.96 14.71 26.65
CA ASN A 258 -16.09 14.00 27.59
C ASN A 258 -15.92 12.51 27.25
N HIS A 259 -14.94 12.20 26.40
CA HIS A 259 -14.49 10.81 26.17
C HIS A 259 -13.45 10.33 27.20
N ALA A 260 -12.78 11.23 27.94
CA ALA A 260 -11.78 10.84 28.93
C ALA A 260 -12.40 10.04 30.10
N GLY A 261 -13.59 10.44 30.57
CA GLY A 261 -14.31 9.71 31.62
C GLY A 261 -14.64 8.27 31.22
N ARG A 262 -15.11 8.05 29.97
CA ARG A 262 -15.43 6.72 29.44
C ARG A 262 -14.19 5.84 29.30
N LYS A 263 -13.12 6.33 28.67
CA LYS A 263 -11.82 5.65 28.56
C LYS A 263 -11.31 5.19 29.94
N ARG A 264 -11.37 6.07 30.94
CA ARG A 264 -10.90 5.79 32.31
C ARG A 264 -11.79 4.77 33.03
N LEU A 265 -13.12 4.87 32.91
CA LEU A 265 -14.03 3.88 33.49
C LEU A 265 -13.83 2.49 32.87
N LEU A 266 -13.69 2.40 31.53
CA LEU A 266 -13.41 1.15 30.83
C LEU A 266 -12.07 0.53 31.27
N ALA A 267 -11.01 1.33 31.36
CA ALA A 267 -9.71 0.87 31.85
C ALA A 267 -9.78 0.34 33.29
N LEU A 268 -10.55 0.97 34.19
CA LEU A 268 -10.75 0.48 35.57
C LEU A 268 -11.59 -0.81 35.61
N ALA A 269 -12.61 -0.94 34.77
CA ALA A 269 -13.38 -2.18 34.67
C ALA A 269 -12.52 -3.36 34.19
N VAL A 270 -11.61 -3.12 33.24
CA VAL A 270 -10.64 -4.12 32.77
C VAL A 270 -9.59 -4.43 33.84
N ALA A 271 -9.06 -3.43 34.53
CA ALA A 271 -8.13 -3.63 35.64
C ALA A 271 -8.77 -4.35 36.84
N ALA A 272 -10.07 -4.15 37.10
CA ALA A 272 -10.80 -4.86 38.15
C ALA A 272 -10.93 -6.38 37.88
N ALA A 273 -10.79 -6.83 36.63
CA ALA A 273 -10.69 -8.25 36.33
C ALA A 273 -9.42 -8.88 36.93
N TRP A 274 -8.33 -8.11 37.11
CA TRP A 274 -7.06 -8.64 37.61
C TRP A 274 -7.13 -9.21 39.04
N PRO A 275 -7.66 -8.50 40.05
CA PRO A 275 -7.84 -9.08 41.38
C PRO A 275 -8.83 -10.24 41.39
N ILE A 276 -9.89 -10.21 40.58
CA ILE A 276 -10.84 -11.32 40.47
C ILE A 276 -10.12 -12.58 39.97
N THR A 277 -9.36 -12.49 38.87
CA THR A 277 -8.67 -13.66 38.30
C THR A 277 -7.43 -14.08 39.10
N GLY A 278 -6.68 -13.12 39.66
CA GLY A 278 -5.48 -13.38 40.45
C GLY A 278 -5.77 -14.06 41.80
N TRP A 279 -6.80 -13.62 42.52
CA TRP A 279 -7.16 -14.22 43.81
C TRP A 279 -8.08 -15.43 43.68
N LEU A 280 -9.11 -15.37 42.83
CA LEU A 280 -10.16 -16.40 42.76
C LEU A 280 -10.00 -17.36 41.57
N GLY A 281 -9.45 -16.90 40.45
CA GLY A 281 -9.33 -17.67 39.20
C GLY A 281 -8.36 -18.84 39.22
N THR A 282 -8.19 -19.50 38.07
CA THR A 282 -7.14 -20.51 37.84
C THR A 282 -5.87 -19.85 37.33
N GLN A 283 -4.71 -20.53 37.44
CA GLN A 283 -3.44 -20.01 36.95
C GLN A 283 -3.50 -19.63 35.45
N GLN A 284 -4.14 -20.46 34.62
CA GLN A 284 -4.34 -20.20 33.20
C GLN A 284 -5.27 -19.00 32.94
N ALA A 285 -6.36 -18.87 33.70
CA ALA A 285 -7.27 -17.74 33.56
C ALA A 285 -6.60 -16.42 33.98
N ALA A 286 -5.86 -16.42 35.09
CA ALA A 286 -5.11 -15.25 35.55
C ALA A 286 -4.05 -14.82 34.53
N LEU A 287 -3.16 -15.73 34.10
CA LEU A 287 -2.14 -15.44 33.10
C LEU A 287 -2.75 -14.97 31.77
N GLY A 288 -3.79 -15.67 31.28
CA GLY A 288 -4.49 -15.30 30.05
C GLY A 288 -5.10 -13.89 30.12
N THR A 289 -5.79 -13.56 31.23
CA THR A 289 -6.35 -12.22 31.44
C THR A 289 -5.26 -11.15 31.54
N PHE A 290 -4.18 -11.39 32.29
CA PHE A 290 -3.09 -10.42 32.43
C PHE A 290 -2.38 -10.16 31.10
N LEU A 291 -1.96 -11.22 30.39
CA LEU A 291 -1.25 -11.10 29.12
C LEU A 291 -2.12 -10.45 28.03
N ALA A 292 -3.41 -10.80 27.97
CA ALA A 292 -4.32 -10.21 26.98
C ALA A 292 -4.65 -8.73 27.28
N THR A 293 -4.75 -8.33 28.55
CA THR A 293 -5.23 -6.98 28.91
C THR A 293 -4.12 -5.99 29.29
N ALA A 294 -2.93 -6.44 29.70
CA ALA A 294 -1.81 -5.56 30.04
C ALA A 294 -1.43 -4.56 28.91
N PRO A 295 -1.31 -4.97 27.62
CA PRO A 295 -0.99 -4.03 26.54
C PRO A 295 -2.05 -2.93 26.40
N LEU A 296 -3.32 -3.28 26.62
CA LEU A 296 -4.43 -2.34 26.55
C LEU A 296 -4.41 -1.36 27.73
N LEU A 297 -4.17 -1.84 28.95
CA LEU A 297 -4.06 -1.00 30.15
C LEU A 297 -2.85 -0.05 30.06
N ILE A 298 -1.72 -0.51 29.53
CA ILE A 298 -0.54 0.34 29.24
C ILE A 298 -0.90 1.42 28.20
N CYS A 299 -1.63 1.08 27.14
CA CYS A 299 -2.11 2.06 26.16
C CYS A 299 -3.01 3.13 26.79
N TYR A 300 -3.91 2.76 27.70
CA TYR A 300 -4.72 3.72 28.46
C TYR A 300 -3.86 4.59 29.39
N ALA A 301 -2.90 3.99 30.09
CA ALA A 301 -2.02 4.69 31.01
C ALA A 301 -1.18 5.76 30.30
N VAL A 302 -0.50 5.40 29.21
CA VAL A 302 0.22 6.35 28.33
C VAL A 302 -0.75 7.38 27.73
N GLY A 303 -1.96 6.97 27.35
CA GLY A 303 -3.00 7.86 26.85
C GLY A 303 -3.35 8.98 27.84
N THR A 304 -3.43 8.69 29.15
CA THR A 304 -3.74 9.72 30.16
C THR A 304 -2.62 10.73 30.37
N ILE A 305 -1.35 10.33 30.21
CA ILE A 305 -0.17 11.20 30.29
C ILE A 305 -0.13 12.18 29.10
N VAL A 306 -0.58 11.72 27.92
CA VAL A 306 -0.60 12.50 26.68
C VAL A 306 -1.81 13.46 26.61
N ASP A 307 -2.93 13.12 27.26
CA ASP A 307 -4.18 13.90 27.22
C ASP A 307 -4.00 15.37 27.68
N VAL A 308 -4.59 16.31 26.93
CA VAL A 308 -4.50 17.76 27.18
C VAL A 308 -5.61 18.20 28.15
N PRO A 309 -5.31 19.02 29.18
CA PRO A 309 -6.35 19.59 30.06
C PRO A 309 -7.36 20.43 29.28
N SER A 310 -8.66 20.06 29.35
CA SER A 310 -9.72 20.86 28.73
C SER A 310 -10.13 22.03 29.64
N ARG A 311 -10.40 23.19 29.03
CA ARG A 311 -10.86 24.41 29.71
C ARG A 311 -12.32 24.75 29.41
N VAL A 312 -13.06 23.85 28.77
CA VAL A 312 -14.45 24.06 28.34
C VAL A 312 -15.41 23.86 29.52
N PRO A 313 -16.17 24.89 29.98
CA PRO A 313 -17.00 24.78 31.18
C PRO A 313 -18.13 23.74 31.11
N THR A 314 -18.69 23.51 29.91
CA THR A 314 -19.76 22.53 29.70
C THR A 314 -19.34 21.10 30.06
N LEU A 315 -18.05 20.78 29.94
CA LEU A 315 -17.49 19.48 30.32
C LEU A 315 -17.56 19.23 31.83
N PHE A 316 -17.41 20.28 32.64
CA PHE A 316 -17.41 20.21 34.10
C PHE A 316 -18.82 20.34 34.70
N ALA A 317 -19.83 20.73 33.91
CA ALA A 317 -21.20 20.94 34.37
C ALA A 317 -21.87 19.69 35.00
N PRO A 318 -21.68 18.45 34.51
CA PRO A 318 -22.21 17.25 35.17
C PRO A 318 -21.58 17.03 36.55
N PHE A 319 -20.26 17.21 36.66
CA PHE A 319 -19.53 17.07 37.92
C PHE A 319 -19.94 18.13 38.95
N ARG A 320 -20.26 19.35 38.52
CA ARG A 320 -20.77 20.41 39.40
C ARG A 320 -22.08 20.02 40.11
N ARG A 321 -22.97 19.27 39.44
CA ARG A 321 -24.25 18.81 40.03
C ARG A 321 -24.06 17.82 41.18
N LEU A 322 -22.93 17.11 41.22
CA LEU A 322 -22.61 16.07 42.22
C LEU A 322 -21.87 16.62 43.46
N GLY A 323 -21.77 17.95 43.62
CA GLY A 323 -21.24 18.59 44.83
C GLY A 323 -19.84 18.12 45.21
N ARG A 324 -19.66 17.69 46.47
CA ARG A 324 -18.34 17.23 46.98
C ARG A 324 -17.83 15.98 46.27
N ALA A 325 -18.70 14.98 46.05
CA ALA A 325 -18.37 13.76 45.30
C ALA A 325 -18.02 14.07 43.84
N GLY A 326 -18.74 15.01 43.23
CA GLY A 326 -18.47 15.55 41.90
C GLY A 326 -17.07 16.15 41.75
N ARG A 327 -16.53 16.81 42.79
CA ARG A 327 -15.15 17.32 42.77
C ARG A 327 -14.10 16.20 42.77
N LEU A 328 -14.32 15.13 43.54
CA LEU A 328 -13.43 13.97 43.56
C LEU A 328 -13.49 13.22 42.23
N ALA A 329 -14.68 12.98 41.69
CA ALA A 329 -14.87 12.40 40.36
C ALA A 329 -14.28 13.29 39.25
N ALA A 330 -14.35 14.62 39.37
CA ALA A 330 -13.71 15.52 38.41
C ALA A 330 -12.17 15.41 38.45
N ALA A 331 -11.58 15.21 39.63
CA ALA A 331 -10.13 15.04 39.78
C ALA A 331 -9.58 13.78 39.08
N THR A 332 -10.43 12.76 38.84
CA THR A 332 -10.03 11.47 38.21
C THR A 332 -10.63 11.20 36.83
N PHE A 333 -11.78 11.76 36.46
CA PHE A 333 -12.50 11.45 35.20
C PHE A 333 -12.60 12.60 34.18
N THR A 334 -11.98 13.76 34.44
CA THR A 334 -11.88 14.85 33.45
C THR A 334 -10.63 14.71 32.56
N PRO A 335 -10.62 15.22 31.31
CA PRO A 335 -9.46 15.11 30.43
C PRO A 335 -8.25 15.92 30.91
N GLY A 336 -7.06 15.33 30.79
CA GLY A 336 -5.79 15.98 31.08
C GLY A 336 -4.81 15.08 31.84
N TRP A 337 -3.51 15.32 31.64
CA TRP A 337 -2.43 14.63 32.35
C TRP A 337 -2.47 14.83 33.88
N ALA A 338 -2.90 16.00 34.36
CA ALA A 338 -2.91 16.32 35.79
C ALA A 338 -3.97 15.51 36.57
N THR A 339 -5.14 15.30 35.98
CA THR A 339 -6.17 14.38 36.48
C THR A 339 -5.86 12.92 36.10
N GLY A 340 -4.92 12.72 35.17
CA GLY A 340 -4.36 11.43 34.80
C GLY A 340 -3.54 10.82 35.93
N ILE A 341 -2.75 11.60 36.67
CA ILE A 341 -1.93 11.10 37.80
C ILE A 341 -2.76 10.33 38.87
N PRO A 342 -3.84 10.88 39.48
CA PRO A 342 -4.63 10.12 40.47
C PRO A 342 -5.38 8.94 39.84
N PHE A 343 -5.73 9.01 38.55
CA PHE A 343 -6.26 7.86 37.81
C PHE A 343 -5.20 6.76 37.61
N LEU A 344 -3.97 7.12 37.26
CA LEU A 344 -2.83 6.19 37.10
C LEU A 344 -2.49 5.51 38.42
N ALA A 345 -2.55 6.22 39.55
CA ALA A 345 -2.39 5.63 40.87
C ALA A 345 -3.46 4.56 41.13
N LEU A 346 -4.73 4.86 40.87
CA LEU A 346 -5.84 3.90 41.03
C LEU A 346 -5.73 2.70 40.05
N LEU A 347 -5.28 2.93 38.83
CA LEU A 347 -5.05 1.88 37.84
C LEU A 347 -3.87 0.97 38.25
N ALA A 348 -2.78 1.57 38.72
CA ALA A 348 -1.60 0.84 39.17
C ALA A 348 -1.90 0.00 40.43
N THR A 349 -2.63 0.54 41.42
CA THR A 349 -2.98 -0.22 42.63
C THR A 349 -3.94 -1.37 42.34
N THR A 350 -4.93 -1.19 41.46
CA THR A 350 -5.85 -2.27 41.06
C THR A 350 -5.14 -3.40 40.28
N CYS A 351 -4.25 -3.05 39.35
CA CYS A 351 -3.42 -4.06 38.65
C CYS A 351 -2.46 -4.76 39.62
N LEU A 352 -1.77 -4.01 40.49
CA LEU A 352 -0.84 -4.56 41.48
C LEU A 352 -1.55 -5.50 42.46
N ALA A 353 -2.76 -5.16 42.93
CA ALA A 353 -3.55 -6.01 43.82
C ALA A 353 -3.89 -7.38 43.19
N GLY A 354 -4.12 -7.42 41.87
CA GLY A 354 -4.33 -8.69 41.16
C GLY A 354 -3.05 -9.46 40.87
N TRP A 355 -1.98 -8.76 40.53
CA TRP A 355 -0.66 -9.37 40.37
C TRP A 355 -0.16 -9.99 41.69
N LEU A 356 -0.33 -9.30 42.82
CA LEU A 356 -0.02 -9.80 44.16
C LEU A 356 -0.78 -11.08 44.51
N GLY A 357 -2.09 -11.14 44.20
CA GLY A 357 -2.88 -12.35 44.41
C GLY A 357 -2.38 -13.54 43.59
N PHE A 358 -2.02 -13.30 42.33
CA PHE A 358 -1.43 -14.33 41.49
C PHE A 358 -0.06 -14.80 42.00
N VAL A 359 0.80 -13.86 42.40
CA VAL A 359 2.14 -14.15 42.95
C VAL A 359 2.00 -15.03 44.20
N HIS A 360 1.20 -14.61 45.18
CA HIS A 360 1.02 -15.35 46.43
C HIS A 360 0.38 -16.74 46.22
N ARG A 361 -0.53 -16.88 45.25
CA ARG A 361 -1.29 -18.13 45.04
C ARG A 361 -0.59 -19.16 44.13
N PHE A 362 0.18 -18.72 43.14
CA PHE A 362 0.68 -19.59 42.07
C PHE A 362 2.20 -19.58 41.88
N LEU A 363 2.93 -18.60 42.41
CA LEU A 363 4.39 -18.59 42.36
C LEU A 363 4.97 -19.12 43.68
N PRO A 364 6.07 -19.88 43.65
CA PRO A 364 6.76 -20.28 44.87
C PRO A 364 7.40 -19.05 45.54
N ALA A 365 7.50 -19.05 46.88
CA ALA A 365 8.01 -17.92 47.67
C ALA A 365 9.35 -17.31 47.18
N ARG A 366 10.21 -18.11 46.54
CA ARG A 366 11.50 -17.69 45.97
C ARG A 366 11.37 -16.85 44.69
N ALA A 367 10.23 -16.90 44.01
CA ALA A 367 9.93 -16.17 42.77
C ALA A 367 9.10 -14.90 43.02
N GLU A 368 8.66 -14.63 44.24
CA GLU A 368 7.93 -13.41 44.58
C GLU A 368 8.77 -12.12 44.41
N PRO A 369 10.03 -12.04 44.90
CA PRO A 369 10.83 -10.82 44.76
C PRO A 369 11.01 -10.34 43.30
N PRO A 370 11.40 -11.17 42.32
CA PRO A 370 11.53 -10.71 40.93
C PRO A 370 10.18 -10.36 40.29
N ALA A 371 9.10 -11.06 40.65
CA ALA A 371 7.75 -10.73 40.16
C ALA A 371 7.26 -9.38 40.69
N LEU A 372 7.58 -9.03 41.94
CA LEU A 372 7.31 -7.71 42.52
C LEU A 372 8.14 -6.61 41.83
N ALA A 373 9.44 -6.86 41.63
CA ALA A 373 10.32 -5.92 40.94
C ALA A 373 9.81 -5.61 39.53
N ALA A 374 9.40 -6.63 38.75
CA ALA A 374 8.83 -6.45 37.42
C ALA A 374 7.57 -5.56 37.41
N ALA A 375 6.70 -5.66 38.42
CA ALA A 375 5.50 -4.81 38.52
C ALA A 375 5.83 -3.34 38.85
N VAL A 376 6.74 -3.09 39.80
CA VAL A 376 7.23 -1.72 40.11
C VAL A 376 7.88 -1.08 38.89
N LEU A 377 8.66 -1.88 38.16
CA LEU A 377 9.25 -1.51 36.89
C LEU A 377 8.17 -1.09 35.87
N VAL A 378 7.14 -1.91 35.58
CA VAL A 378 6.04 -1.56 34.65
C VAL A 378 5.44 -0.19 34.92
N ILE A 379 5.21 0.15 36.19
CA ILE A 379 4.69 1.46 36.59
C ILE A 379 5.71 2.58 36.31
N ALA A 380 7.00 2.35 36.59
CA ALA A 380 8.06 3.34 36.42
C ALA A 380 8.24 3.84 34.97
N THR A 381 8.27 2.97 33.94
CA THR A 381 8.45 3.48 32.54
C THR A 381 7.20 4.12 31.96
N VAL A 382 6.01 3.78 32.46
CA VAL A 382 4.79 4.50 32.08
C VAL A 382 4.88 5.93 32.59
N VAL A 383 5.31 6.14 33.85
CA VAL A 383 5.39 7.46 34.49
C VAL A 383 6.62 8.27 34.04
N TYR A 384 7.76 7.64 33.76
CA TYR A 384 9.03 8.34 33.50
C TYR A 384 8.99 9.41 32.38
N PRO A 385 8.28 9.23 31.24
CA PRO A 385 8.18 10.27 30.21
C PRO A 385 7.41 11.54 30.63
N LEU A 386 6.65 11.51 31.74
CA LEU A 386 5.76 12.59 32.16
C LEU A 386 6.45 13.96 32.33
N PRO A 387 7.62 14.11 32.99
CA PRO A 387 8.30 15.39 33.13
C PRO A 387 8.68 15.98 31.76
N PHE A 388 9.15 15.15 30.83
CA PHE A 388 9.48 15.57 29.46
C PHE A 388 8.24 16.03 28.69
N VAL A 389 7.10 15.33 28.83
CA VAL A 389 5.82 15.72 28.19
C VAL A 389 5.31 17.07 28.73
N VAL A 390 5.52 17.36 30.02
CA VAL A 390 5.15 18.64 30.64
C VAL A 390 6.10 19.77 30.21
N CYS A 391 7.42 19.56 30.31
CA CYS A 391 8.43 20.56 29.96
C CYS A 391 8.49 20.87 28.45
N LEU A 392 8.41 19.84 27.59
CA LEU A 392 8.44 19.97 26.13
C LEU A 392 7.04 20.13 25.52
N SER A 393 6.06 20.57 26.30
CA SER A 393 4.66 20.75 25.90
C SER A 393 4.42 21.73 24.74
N ARG A 394 5.45 22.48 24.31
CA ARG A 394 5.48 23.30 23.09
C ARG A 394 5.61 22.48 21.80
N LEU A 395 6.11 21.25 21.86
CA LEU A 395 6.14 20.33 20.71
C LEU A 395 4.72 19.83 20.46
N GLY A 396 4.18 20.09 19.26
CA GLY A 396 2.77 19.83 18.92
C GLY A 396 2.35 18.35 18.93
N GLN A 397 3.26 17.40 19.15
CA GLN A 397 2.99 15.97 19.20
C GLN A 397 3.56 15.34 20.48
N ARG A 398 2.84 15.44 21.60
CA ARG A 398 3.24 14.84 22.90
C ARG A 398 3.51 13.34 22.85
N LEU A 399 2.76 12.60 22.01
CA LEU A 399 3.00 11.16 21.80
C LEU A 399 4.38 10.89 21.16
N LEU A 400 4.87 11.78 20.28
CA LEU A 400 6.21 11.68 19.73
C LEU A 400 7.28 11.88 20.81
N VAL A 401 7.06 12.77 21.78
CA VAL A 401 7.97 12.95 22.93
C VAL A 401 8.06 11.65 23.75
N VAL A 402 6.93 11.01 24.07
CA VAL A 402 6.92 9.71 24.76
C VAL A 402 7.67 8.65 23.95
N LEU A 403 7.39 8.53 22.64
CA LEU A 403 8.05 7.56 21.76
C LEU A 403 9.55 7.83 21.60
N LEU A 404 9.99 9.09 21.52
CA LEU A 404 11.40 9.46 21.43
C LEU A 404 12.15 9.17 22.74
N VAL A 405 11.56 9.50 23.90
CA VAL A 405 12.16 9.15 25.21
C VAL A 405 12.33 7.64 25.33
N GLN A 406 11.30 6.86 24.98
CA GLN A 406 11.35 5.40 24.99
C GLN A 406 12.35 4.83 23.96
N LEU A 407 12.41 5.39 22.75
CA LEU A 407 13.37 5.01 21.71
C LEU A 407 14.82 5.32 22.12
N VAL A 408 15.08 6.46 22.76
CA VAL A 408 16.40 6.79 23.31
C VAL A 408 16.79 5.79 24.39
N CYS A 409 15.89 5.45 25.31
CA CYS A 409 16.15 4.41 26.32
C CYS A 409 16.46 3.05 25.67
N PHE A 410 15.78 2.69 24.58
CA PHE A 410 16.01 1.45 23.84
C PHE A 410 17.33 1.46 23.03
N LEU A 411 17.68 2.58 22.41
CA LEU A 411 18.96 2.73 21.70
C LEU A 411 20.15 2.73 22.65
N SER A 412 20.05 3.39 23.82
CA SER A 412 21.05 3.32 24.89
C SER A 412 21.24 1.88 25.39
N PHE A 413 20.16 1.10 25.50
CA PHE A 413 20.24 -0.33 25.81
C PHE A 413 20.96 -1.12 24.71
N ILE A 414 20.65 -0.92 23.43
CA ILE A 414 21.36 -1.59 22.32
C ILE A 414 22.85 -1.23 22.35
N LEU A 415 23.20 0.06 22.47
CA LEU A 415 24.58 0.52 22.51
C LEU A 415 25.37 -0.11 23.67
N ALA A 416 24.75 -0.22 24.86
CA ALA A 416 25.36 -0.87 26.02
C ALA A 416 25.60 -2.38 25.82
N ASN A 417 24.77 -3.07 25.03
CA ASN A 417 25.01 -4.48 24.68
C ASN A 417 26.10 -4.64 23.61
N VAL A 418 26.20 -3.71 22.64
CA VAL A 418 27.23 -3.74 21.59
C VAL A 418 28.62 -3.38 22.15
N ALA A 419 28.70 -2.49 23.14
CA ALA A 419 29.96 -2.08 23.77
C ALA A 419 30.58 -3.15 24.72
N LYS A 420 29.95 -4.31 24.85
CA LYS A 420 30.36 -5.36 25.78
C LYS A 420 31.44 -6.28 25.18
N PRO A 421 32.57 -6.53 25.88
CA PRO A 421 33.53 -7.55 25.47
C PRO A 421 32.90 -8.95 25.39
N PHE A 422 33.22 -9.72 24.34
CA PHE A 422 32.71 -11.08 24.17
C PHE A 422 33.10 -11.97 25.36
N GLY A 423 32.10 -12.58 26.01
CA GLY A 423 32.29 -13.59 27.07
C GLY A 423 32.21 -13.09 28.54
N THR A 424 32.18 -11.78 28.82
CA THR A 424 32.13 -11.31 30.22
C THR A 424 30.74 -11.45 30.86
N PRO A 425 30.61 -11.88 32.13
CA PRO A 425 29.35 -11.80 32.86
C PRO A 425 28.99 -10.35 33.23
N TRP A 426 27.69 -10.03 33.28
CA TRP A 426 27.22 -8.70 33.72
C TRP A 426 27.64 -8.30 35.16
N PRO A 427 27.69 -9.22 36.16
CA PRO A 427 28.14 -8.88 37.51
C PRO A 427 29.60 -8.39 37.59
N ASP A 428 30.49 -8.96 36.76
CA ASP A 428 31.92 -8.64 36.77
C ASP A 428 32.23 -7.31 36.04
N TYR A 429 31.28 -6.82 35.23
CA TYR A 429 31.28 -5.47 34.66
C TYR A 429 30.80 -4.45 35.71
N SER A 430 31.56 -4.36 36.80
CA SER A 430 31.17 -3.86 38.13
C SER A 430 30.86 -2.36 38.25
N TRP A 431 30.89 -1.60 37.14
CA TRP A 431 30.58 -0.15 37.13
C TRP A 431 29.70 0.32 35.96
N GLY A 432 29.11 -0.59 35.17
CA GLY A 432 28.17 -0.21 34.09
C GLY A 432 26.82 0.38 34.55
N TRP A 433 26.66 0.67 35.84
CA TRP A 433 25.39 0.57 36.56
C TRP A 433 24.47 1.81 36.51
N PHE A 434 24.84 2.86 35.76
CA PHE A 434 24.05 4.11 35.68
C PHE A 434 23.62 4.54 34.26
N ALA A 435 24.14 3.94 33.19
CA ALA A 435 23.92 4.43 31.82
C ALA A 435 22.64 3.92 31.14
N THR A 436 21.96 2.91 31.70
CA THR A 436 20.91 2.15 31.01
C THR A 436 19.50 2.29 31.59
N LEU A 437 19.33 3.04 32.69
CA LEU A 437 18.00 3.37 33.20
C LEU A 437 17.60 4.80 32.82
N PRO A 438 16.36 5.03 32.33
CA PRO A 438 15.19 4.20 32.58
C PRO A 438 14.39 3.83 31.31
N PHE A 439 14.76 2.66 30.77
CA PHE A 439 13.80 1.56 30.48
C PHE A 439 13.02 1.50 29.15
N PRO A 440 13.45 0.61 28.23
CA PRO A 440 12.73 -0.64 27.99
C PRO A 440 12.86 -1.54 29.24
N LEU A 441 11.76 -1.82 29.94
CA LEU A 441 11.81 -2.12 31.38
C LEU A 441 12.58 -3.34 31.82
N GLY A 442 13.64 -3.10 32.60
CA GLY A 442 14.87 -3.86 32.49
C GLY A 442 15.90 -3.03 31.69
N ALA A 443 16.54 -3.46 30.59
CA ALA A 443 17.05 -4.78 30.25
C ALA A 443 16.05 -5.94 30.54
N ALA A 444 15.07 -6.13 29.64
CA ALA A 444 13.74 -6.73 29.86
C ALA A 444 13.67 -8.04 30.66
N CYS A 445 13.77 -7.97 32.00
CA CYS A 445 14.17 -9.10 32.87
C CYS A 445 15.25 -9.98 32.19
N SER A 446 16.12 -9.32 31.43
CA SER A 446 17.08 -9.88 30.52
C SER A 446 18.32 -9.01 30.65
N LEU A 447 19.39 -9.50 31.23
CA LEU A 447 19.74 -10.91 31.22
C LEU A 447 19.57 -11.49 32.63
N ALA A 448 18.31 -11.48 33.11
CA ALA A 448 17.82 -11.91 34.42
C ALA A 448 16.97 -13.21 34.32
N ALA A 449 17.56 -14.36 34.02
CA ALA A 449 18.99 -14.63 33.91
C ALA A 449 19.39 -14.94 32.46
N ILE A 450 20.66 -14.73 32.09
CA ILE A 450 21.38 -15.79 31.37
C ILE A 450 21.53 -16.90 32.41
N ALA A 451 20.59 -17.83 32.57
CA ALA A 451 20.12 -18.82 31.59
C ALA A 451 21.28 -19.72 31.15
N GLU A 452 21.41 -20.81 31.91
CA GLU A 452 21.89 -22.10 31.41
C GLU A 452 23.37 -22.21 31.03
N ARG A 453 24.27 -21.95 32.00
CA ARG A 453 25.46 -22.82 32.15
C ARG A 453 26.10 -22.98 33.55
N THR A 454 25.51 -22.44 34.62
CA THR A 454 25.82 -22.87 36.00
C THR A 454 24.54 -22.95 36.85
N SER A 455 24.39 -24.04 37.59
CA SER A 455 23.11 -24.48 38.17
C SER A 455 22.82 -23.92 39.56
N SER A 456 22.27 -22.70 39.67
CA SER A 456 21.45 -22.34 40.84
C SER A 456 20.46 -21.17 40.56
N PRO A 457 19.18 -21.29 40.92
CA PRO A 457 18.19 -20.21 40.80
C PRO A 457 18.25 -19.14 41.92
N THR A 458 19.33 -19.11 42.71
CA THR A 458 19.44 -18.23 43.90
C THR A 458 19.64 -16.76 43.55
N ARG A 459 20.55 -16.45 42.61
CA ARG A 459 21.02 -15.07 42.32
C ARG A 459 19.95 -14.08 41.86
N LEU A 460 18.80 -14.54 41.34
CA LEU A 460 17.73 -13.65 40.88
C LEU A 460 16.92 -13.05 42.03
N ALA A 461 16.74 -13.80 43.12
CA ALA A 461 16.03 -13.31 44.31
C ALA A 461 16.84 -12.21 45.01
N ASP A 462 18.17 -12.34 45.04
CA ASP A 462 19.09 -11.41 45.72
C ASP A 462 19.13 -10.02 45.07
N ILE A 463 19.05 -9.94 43.74
CA ILE A 463 19.16 -8.68 42.98
C ILE A 463 17.78 -8.01 42.80
N ALA A 464 16.68 -8.77 42.81
CA ALA A 464 15.33 -8.23 42.68
C ALA A 464 14.99 -7.00 43.57
N PRO A 465 15.33 -6.94 44.88
CA PRO A 465 15.03 -5.77 45.70
C PRO A 465 15.74 -4.49 45.23
N THR A 466 16.94 -4.56 44.65
CA THR A 466 17.65 -3.36 44.17
C THR A 466 16.96 -2.76 42.93
N PHE A 467 16.45 -3.59 42.02
CA PHE A 467 15.62 -3.14 40.90
C PHE A 467 14.32 -2.49 41.35
N ALA A 468 13.65 -3.05 42.38
CA ALA A 468 12.44 -2.45 42.96
C ALA A 468 12.74 -1.08 43.59
N GLN A 469 13.83 -0.95 44.35
CA GLN A 469 14.28 0.33 44.92
C GLN A 469 14.61 1.37 43.83
N ALA A 470 15.33 0.98 42.77
CA ALA A 470 15.65 1.86 41.65
C ALA A 470 14.39 2.34 40.91
N GLY A 471 13.43 1.44 40.65
CA GLY A 471 12.14 1.80 40.05
C GLY A 471 11.34 2.78 40.91
N LEU A 472 11.30 2.56 42.24
CA LEU A 472 10.65 3.46 43.19
C LEU A 472 11.33 4.84 43.24
N ALA A 473 12.67 4.89 43.24
CA ALA A 473 13.42 6.14 43.24
C ALA A 473 13.14 6.98 41.98
N VAL A 474 13.13 6.36 40.79
CA VAL A 474 12.76 7.02 39.53
C VAL A 474 11.32 7.54 39.56
N LEU A 475 10.38 6.77 40.11
CA LEU A 475 8.99 7.20 40.29
C LEU A 475 8.90 8.46 41.18
N CYS A 476 9.59 8.45 42.32
CA CYS A 476 9.64 9.59 43.24
C CYS A 476 10.23 10.85 42.58
N VAL A 477 11.34 10.72 41.85
CA VAL A 477 11.97 11.86 41.14
C VAL A 477 11.05 12.40 40.03
N ALA A 478 10.47 11.52 39.21
CA ALA A 478 9.57 11.92 38.13
C ALA A 478 8.31 12.62 38.64
N LEU A 479 7.72 12.12 39.73
CA LEU A 479 6.58 12.78 40.39
C LEU A 479 6.99 14.13 41.01
N ALA A 480 8.10 14.19 41.76
CA ALA A 480 8.60 15.40 42.40
C ALA A 480 8.84 16.55 41.40
N ALA A 481 9.41 16.25 40.23
CA ALA A 481 9.60 17.22 39.15
C ALA A 481 8.28 17.84 38.64
N VAL A 482 7.16 17.12 38.79
CA VAL A 482 5.85 17.48 38.22
C VAL A 482 4.85 18.00 39.27
N VAL A 483 5.12 17.84 40.57
CA VAL A 483 4.23 18.33 41.68
C VAL A 483 3.82 19.81 41.51
N ARG A 484 4.78 20.71 41.23
CA ARG A 484 4.48 22.16 41.10
C ARG A 484 3.55 22.46 39.90
N PRO A 485 3.82 21.99 38.66
CA PRO A 485 2.85 22.04 37.56
C PRO A 485 1.50 21.37 37.88
N TRP A 486 1.50 20.23 38.57
CA TRP A 486 0.31 19.43 38.86
C TRP A 486 -0.69 20.16 39.77
N LEU A 487 -0.20 20.72 40.87
CA LEU A 487 -1.01 21.52 41.80
C LEU A 487 -1.68 22.73 41.11
N ARG A 488 -0.98 23.36 40.15
CA ARG A 488 -1.52 24.49 39.36
C ARG A 488 -2.68 24.06 38.46
N GLU A 489 -2.52 22.98 37.70
CA GLU A 489 -3.57 22.47 36.81
C GLU A 489 -4.78 21.91 37.57
N ILE A 490 -4.58 21.21 38.70
CA ILE A 490 -5.69 20.78 39.57
C ILE A 490 -6.43 21.99 40.16
N GLY A 491 -5.74 23.06 40.56
CA GLY A 491 -6.38 24.30 41.02
C GLY A 491 -7.32 24.89 39.97
N ILE A 492 -6.85 25.01 38.72
CA ILE A 492 -7.65 25.50 37.58
C ILE A 492 -8.89 24.61 37.34
N GLY A 493 -8.72 23.29 37.34
CA GLY A 493 -9.84 22.35 37.20
C GLY A 493 -10.85 22.47 38.35
N GLY A 494 -10.37 22.63 39.58
CA GLY A 494 -11.20 22.84 40.77
C GLY A 494 -12.06 24.10 40.69
N ASP A 495 -11.51 25.20 40.17
CA ASP A 495 -12.25 26.45 39.98
C ASP A 495 -13.28 26.35 38.84
N LEU A 496 -12.95 25.67 37.73
CA LEU A 496 -13.91 25.37 36.67
C LEU A 496 -15.11 24.53 37.16
N VAL A 497 -14.87 23.51 38.00
CA VAL A 497 -15.96 22.72 38.64
C VAL A 497 -16.81 23.59 39.57
N ARG A 498 -16.21 24.57 40.28
CA ARG A 498 -16.93 25.55 41.11
C ARG A 498 -17.65 26.61 40.29
N GLY A 499 -17.44 26.69 38.97
CA GLY A 499 -17.95 27.76 38.12
C GLY A 499 -17.30 29.13 38.37
N ARG A 500 -16.13 29.16 39.01
CA ARG A 500 -15.37 30.40 39.29
C ARG A 500 -14.27 30.56 38.24
N ARG A 501 -14.07 31.77 37.71
CA ARG A 501 -12.80 32.17 37.10
C ARG A 501 -12.06 33.10 38.05
N ARG A 502 -10.74 33.15 37.92
CA ARG A 502 -9.82 33.90 38.78
C ARG A 502 -10.09 35.42 38.81
N ASP A 503 -10.85 35.92 37.83
CA ASP A 503 -11.13 37.35 37.61
C ASP A 503 -12.52 37.79 38.15
N GLY A 504 -13.23 36.93 38.89
CA GLY A 504 -14.38 37.32 39.73
C GLY A 504 -15.72 37.66 39.05
N ARG A 505 -15.81 37.71 37.72
CA ARG A 505 -17.06 38.10 37.00
C ARG A 505 -17.97 36.91 36.63
N PRO A 506 -19.32 37.07 36.69
CA PRO A 506 -20.28 36.04 36.30
C PRO A 506 -20.39 35.84 34.78
N LEU A 507 -20.70 34.59 34.38
CA LEU A 507 -20.56 34.06 33.01
C LEU A 507 -21.33 34.82 31.92
N GLU A 508 -22.49 35.39 32.25
CA GLU A 508 -23.42 36.01 31.29
C GLU A 508 -22.81 37.27 30.64
N THR A 509 -22.05 38.05 31.39
CA THR A 509 -21.34 39.23 30.86
C THR A 509 -20.27 38.88 29.83
N ALA A 510 -19.68 37.68 29.90
CA ALA A 510 -18.62 37.26 29.00
C ALA A 510 -19.12 36.78 27.63
N LEU A 511 -20.40 36.42 27.49
CA LEU A 511 -20.97 36.04 26.19
C LEU A 511 -21.21 37.25 25.28
N ALA A 512 -21.40 38.45 25.84
CA ALA A 512 -21.43 39.70 25.09
C ALA A 512 -20.03 40.04 24.49
N ASP A 513 -18.98 39.93 25.31
CA ASP A 513 -17.58 40.19 24.91
C ASP A 513 -16.96 39.08 24.02
N ALA A 514 -17.47 37.85 24.08
CA ALA A 514 -16.95 36.71 23.30
C ALA A 514 -17.31 36.74 21.81
N SER A 515 -18.05 37.75 21.34
CA SER A 515 -18.57 37.84 19.98
C SER A 515 -17.50 38.12 18.90
N LEU A 516 -16.26 38.52 19.26
CA LEU A 516 -15.08 38.52 18.37
C LEU A 516 -13.77 38.59 19.21
N PRO A 517 -12.70 37.85 18.87
CA PRO A 517 -11.43 37.94 19.61
C PRO A 517 -10.78 39.33 19.47
N ARG A 518 -10.51 40.02 20.59
CA ARG A 518 -9.79 41.33 20.62
C ARG A 518 -8.44 41.35 19.89
N VAL A 519 -7.82 40.19 19.66
CA VAL A 519 -6.59 40.04 18.85
C VAL A 519 -6.77 40.52 17.39
N MET A 520 -8.00 40.64 16.90
CA MET A 520 -8.30 41.21 15.57
C MET A 520 -8.49 42.74 15.54
N ARG A 521 -8.50 43.47 16.67
CA ARG A 521 -8.80 44.92 16.66
C ARG A 521 -7.60 45.86 16.73
N GLU A 522 -6.50 45.47 17.37
CA GLU A 522 -5.38 46.41 17.63
C GLU A 522 -4.01 45.81 17.29
N ARG A 523 -3.76 45.65 15.99
CA ARG A 523 -2.50 46.09 15.40
C ARG A 523 -2.86 46.90 14.16
N PRO A 524 -2.43 48.17 14.02
CA PRO A 524 -2.38 48.76 12.69
C PRO A 524 -1.51 47.81 11.85
N ALA A 525 -2.03 47.40 10.70
CA ALA A 525 -1.25 46.58 9.77
C ALA A 525 -0.03 47.43 9.37
N ALA A 526 1.13 47.15 10.00
CA ALA A 526 2.40 47.68 9.55
C ALA A 526 2.43 47.40 8.04
N PRO A 527 2.54 48.45 7.18
CA PRO A 527 2.32 48.30 5.75
C PRO A 527 3.25 47.19 5.31
N ALA A 528 2.65 46.06 4.93
CA ALA A 528 3.41 44.87 4.59
C ALA A 528 4.23 45.29 3.37
N ARG A 529 5.52 45.58 3.59
CA ARG A 529 6.47 45.83 2.50
C ARG A 529 6.22 44.66 1.56
N PRO A 530 5.70 44.90 0.33
CA PRO A 530 5.38 43.80 -0.54
C PRO A 530 6.68 43.03 -0.67
N TRP A 531 6.65 41.76 -0.27
CA TRP A 531 7.80 40.89 -0.40
C TRP A 531 8.06 40.79 -1.90
N ARG A 532 8.90 41.68 -2.43
CA ARG A 532 9.52 41.56 -3.73
C ARG A 532 10.42 40.35 -3.62
N TRP A 533 9.82 39.21 -3.87
CA TRP A 533 10.52 37.97 -4.16
C TRP A 533 11.39 38.24 -5.39
N SER A 534 12.69 38.49 -5.15
CA SER A 534 13.70 38.47 -6.20
C SER A 534 13.81 37.03 -6.67
N GLY A 535 13.09 36.70 -7.75
CA GLY A 535 12.89 35.34 -8.24
C GLY A 535 14.11 34.69 -8.90
N ASP A 536 15.32 35.15 -8.55
CA ASP A 536 16.56 34.93 -9.28
C ASP A 536 17.52 33.94 -8.58
N ASP A 537 17.05 33.21 -7.56
CA ASP A 537 17.78 32.11 -6.90
C ASP A 537 18.26 31.03 -7.89
N PHE A 538 17.60 30.91 -9.06
CA PHE A 538 17.84 29.89 -10.06
C PHE A 538 17.92 30.51 -11.47
N PRO A 539 18.91 30.12 -12.31
CA PRO A 539 19.00 30.63 -13.66
C PRO A 539 17.73 30.36 -14.49
N GLY A 540 17.28 31.37 -15.26
CA GLY A 540 16.07 31.29 -16.08
C GLY A 540 16.09 30.24 -17.20
N TRP A 541 17.23 29.59 -17.46
CA TRP A 541 17.32 28.43 -18.36
C TRP A 541 16.85 27.11 -17.73
N LEU A 542 16.74 27.03 -16.39
CA LEU A 542 16.20 25.85 -15.72
C LEU A 542 14.67 25.75 -15.91
N PRO A 543 14.12 24.56 -16.22
CA PRO A 543 12.68 24.37 -16.27
C PRO A 543 12.01 24.75 -14.94
N ALA A 544 11.08 25.70 -14.95
CA ALA A 544 10.38 26.14 -13.73
C ALA A 544 9.74 24.98 -12.94
N MET A 545 9.28 23.94 -13.65
CA MET A 545 8.77 22.70 -13.04
C MET A 545 9.85 21.93 -12.26
N LEU A 546 11.07 21.83 -12.79
CA LEU A 546 12.21 21.20 -12.11
C LEU A 546 12.55 21.97 -10.82
N VAL A 547 12.64 23.30 -10.89
CA VAL A 547 12.94 24.16 -9.72
C VAL A 547 11.87 23.98 -8.63
N ARG A 548 10.59 23.98 -9.01
CA ARG A 548 9.46 23.76 -8.08
C ARG A 548 9.54 22.40 -7.38
N GLU A 549 9.66 21.33 -8.17
CA GLU A 549 9.66 19.94 -7.68
C GLU A 549 10.95 19.60 -6.91
N LEU A 550 12.09 20.20 -7.25
CA LEU A 550 13.34 20.04 -6.52
C LEU A 550 13.27 20.72 -5.15
N ARG A 551 12.79 21.98 -5.08
CA ARG A 551 12.63 22.73 -3.82
C ARG A 551 11.67 22.02 -2.87
N GLN A 552 10.47 21.68 -3.34
CA GLN A 552 9.50 20.88 -2.58
C GLN A 552 10.03 19.46 -2.29
N GLY A 553 10.89 18.95 -3.16
CA GLY A 553 11.47 17.62 -3.13
C GLY A 553 12.45 17.41 -1.98
N VAL A 554 13.46 18.28 -1.90
CA VAL A 554 14.50 18.27 -0.86
C VAL A 554 13.89 18.60 0.51
N GLN A 555 12.92 19.52 0.57
CA GLN A 555 12.20 19.87 1.80
C GLN A 555 11.18 18.83 2.26
N SER A 556 10.94 17.76 1.49
CA SER A 556 9.99 16.72 1.89
C SER A 556 10.58 15.80 2.96
N GLY A 557 9.78 15.50 4.00
CA GLY A 557 10.21 14.59 5.06
C GLY A 557 10.62 13.20 4.57
N PHE A 558 10.03 12.69 3.48
CA PHE A 558 10.45 11.43 2.86
C PHE A 558 11.92 11.47 2.43
N PHE A 559 12.33 12.50 1.68
CA PHE A 559 13.72 12.66 1.25
C PHE A 559 14.67 12.79 2.44
N ILE A 560 14.32 13.61 3.44
CA ILE A 560 15.15 13.84 4.63
C ILE A 560 15.35 12.52 5.40
N TRP A 561 14.30 11.74 5.64
CA TRP A 561 14.40 10.47 6.35
C TRP A 561 15.13 9.39 5.55
N THR A 562 14.93 9.31 4.22
CA THR A 562 15.70 8.38 3.38
C THR A 562 17.19 8.75 3.36
N PHE A 563 17.53 10.04 3.25
CA PHE A 563 18.90 10.54 3.25
C PHE A 563 19.61 10.25 4.59
N ILE A 564 19.02 10.65 5.72
CA ILE A 564 19.58 10.37 7.05
C ILE A 564 19.65 8.85 7.31
N GLY A 565 18.62 8.11 6.90
CA GLY A 565 18.54 6.65 7.09
C GLY A 565 19.66 5.90 6.37
N ILE A 566 19.97 6.22 5.11
CA ILE A 566 21.08 5.55 4.41
C ILE A 566 22.45 5.95 4.96
N GLN A 567 22.65 7.23 5.32
CA GLN A 567 23.91 7.68 5.93
C GLN A 567 24.16 6.96 7.27
N ALA A 568 23.13 6.80 8.10
CA ALA A 568 23.20 6.00 9.32
C ALA A 568 23.48 4.50 9.04
N ALA A 569 22.80 3.90 8.06
CA ALA A 569 23.02 2.50 7.69
C ALA A 569 24.45 2.24 7.17
N MET A 570 24.96 3.13 6.30
CA MET A 570 26.33 3.07 5.79
C MET A 570 27.36 3.28 6.90
N PHE A 571 27.13 4.23 7.80
CA PHE A 571 28.00 4.45 8.96
C PHE A 571 28.06 3.22 9.87
N VAL A 572 26.92 2.62 10.22
CA VAL A 572 26.86 1.38 11.03
C VAL A 572 27.58 0.24 10.31
N LEU A 573 27.38 0.09 8.99
CA LEU A 573 28.04 -0.95 8.21
C LEU A 573 29.57 -0.75 8.14
N MET A 574 30.06 0.48 7.96
CA MET A 574 31.50 0.76 7.97
C MET A 574 32.12 0.63 9.37
N ALA A 575 31.39 1.00 10.43
CA ALA A 575 31.84 0.81 11.80
C ALA A 575 31.96 -0.69 12.14
N TRP A 576 31.00 -1.51 11.69
CA TRP A 576 31.07 -2.97 11.79
C TRP A 576 32.24 -3.55 10.97
N ALA A 577 32.44 -3.07 9.74
CA ALA A 577 33.58 -3.48 8.92
C ALA A 577 34.92 -3.19 9.63
N ALA A 578 35.10 -1.98 10.14
CA ALA A 578 36.29 -1.56 10.84
C ALA A 578 36.53 -2.33 12.15
N SER A 579 35.47 -2.74 12.87
CA SER A 579 35.61 -3.50 14.11
C SER A 579 35.95 -4.98 13.90
N VAL A 580 35.76 -5.50 12.69
CA VAL A 580 35.93 -6.93 12.36
C VAL A 580 37.18 -7.21 11.51
N LEU A 581 37.62 -6.23 10.69
CA LEU A 581 38.80 -6.34 9.83
C LEU A 581 40.12 -6.06 10.59
N GLY A 582 40.43 -6.93 11.56
CA GLY A 582 41.75 -6.95 12.22
C GLY A 582 42.86 -7.63 11.38
N PRO A 583 44.14 -7.57 11.81
CA PRO A 583 45.31 -8.05 11.06
C PRO A 583 45.41 -9.56 10.75
N GLY A 584 44.38 -10.35 11.07
CA GLY A 584 44.26 -11.78 10.76
C GLY A 584 42.85 -12.19 10.35
N SER A 585 42.06 -11.24 9.83
CA SER A 585 40.64 -11.47 9.50
C SER A 585 40.44 -12.39 8.28
N ASN A 586 39.39 -13.21 8.35
CA ASN A 586 39.14 -14.30 7.41
C ASN A 586 38.48 -13.78 6.12
N ARG A 587 38.91 -14.25 4.93
CA ARG A 587 38.46 -13.75 3.61
C ARG A 587 36.93 -13.76 3.43
N VAL A 588 36.25 -14.73 4.04
CA VAL A 588 34.78 -14.85 4.02
C VAL A 588 34.11 -13.59 4.60
N VAL A 589 34.64 -13.08 5.72
CA VAL A 589 34.04 -11.96 6.44
C VAL A 589 34.19 -10.64 5.69
N ALA A 590 35.33 -10.47 4.99
CA ALA A 590 35.51 -9.38 4.04
C ALA A 590 34.47 -9.45 2.91
N THR A 591 34.20 -10.63 2.33
CA THR A 591 33.16 -10.77 1.29
C THR A 591 31.74 -10.47 1.78
N ASP A 592 31.40 -10.76 3.04
CA ASP A 592 30.08 -10.44 3.59
C ASP A 592 29.87 -8.92 3.78
N ILE A 593 30.90 -8.19 4.20
CA ILE A 593 30.87 -6.72 4.26
C ILE A 593 30.60 -6.11 2.88
N VAL A 594 31.26 -6.64 1.83
CA VAL A 594 31.06 -6.22 0.43
C VAL A 594 29.61 -6.44 -0.01
N ARG A 595 29.04 -7.62 0.29
CA ARG A 595 27.65 -7.98 -0.06
C ARG A 595 26.65 -7.00 0.54
N TRP A 596 26.72 -6.76 1.85
CA TRP A 596 25.78 -5.87 2.54
C TRP A 596 25.88 -4.40 2.08
N PHE A 597 27.08 -3.95 1.69
CA PHE A 597 27.30 -2.61 1.12
C PHE A 597 26.53 -2.41 -0.18
N TRP A 598 26.75 -3.28 -1.17
CA TRP A 598 26.08 -3.19 -2.47
C TRP A 598 24.57 -3.39 -2.35
N VAL A 599 24.10 -4.32 -1.52
CA VAL A 599 22.66 -4.56 -1.31
C VAL A 599 21.96 -3.33 -0.72
N THR A 600 22.56 -2.70 0.30
CA THR A 600 21.97 -1.51 0.93
C THR A 600 21.97 -0.32 -0.03
N MET A 601 23.06 -0.12 -0.79
CA MET A 601 23.15 0.96 -1.77
C MET A 601 22.18 0.76 -2.95
N ALA A 602 22.13 -0.43 -3.53
CA ALA A 602 21.22 -0.77 -4.63
C ALA A 602 19.75 -0.72 -4.18
N GLY A 603 19.43 -1.16 -2.97
CA GLY A 603 18.08 -1.07 -2.40
C GLY A 603 17.59 0.36 -2.26
N VAL A 604 18.42 1.27 -1.72
CA VAL A 604 17.98 2.68 -1.53
C VAL A 604 17.99 3.45 -2.84
N ILE A 605 19.08 3.42 -3.61
CA ILE A 605 19.21 4.18 -4.86
C ILE A 605 18.31 3.60 -5.94
N GLY A 606 18.29 2.27 -6.12
CA GLY A 606 17.55 1.60 -7.18
C GLY A 606 16.05 1.42 -6.91
N ILE A 607 15.62 1.36 -5.64
CA ILE A 607 14.21 1.11 -5.28
C ILE A 607 13.61 2.27 -4.48
N VAL A 608 14.12 2.56 -3.27
CA VAL A 608 13.46 3.50 -2.33
C VAL A 608 13.30 4.91 -2.93
N LEU A 609 14.33 5.45 -3.56
CA LEU A 609 14.30 6.77 -4.20
C LEU A 609 13.33 6.83 -5.40
N PRO A 610 13.43 5.94 -6.40
CA PRO A 610 12.47 5.86 -7.50
C PRO A 610 11.00 5.67 -7.10
N LEU A 611 10.71 4.94 -6.02
CA LEU A 611 9.33 4.72 -5.55
C LEU A 611 8.58 6.03 -5.23
N ARG A 612 9.30 7.13 -4.93
CA ARG A 612 8.72 8.49 -4.84
C ARG A 612 7.91 8.86 -6.10
N GLY A 613 8.36 8.42 -7.27
CA GLY A 613 7.70 8.64 -8.56
C GLY A 613 6.26 8.12 -8.59
N LEU A 614 5.94 7.02 -7.88
CA LEU A 614 4.59 6.44 -7.83
C LEU A 614 3.52 7.39 -7.26
N ALA A 615 3.94 8.35 -6.43
CA ALA A 615 3.05 9.35 -5.86
C ALA A 615 2.92 10.60 -6.74
N ALA A 616 3.93 10.92 -7.57
CA ALA A 616 4.21 12.27 -8.08
C ALA A 616 3.14 12.92 -8.98
N VAL A 617 2.36 12.13 -9.73
CA VAL A 617 1.17 12.61 -10.48
C VAL A 617 -0.13 12.27 -9.74
N SER A 618 -0.14 11.17 -8.98
CA SER A 618 -1.37 10.70 -8.33
C SER A 618 -1.82 11.58 -7.16
N SER A 619 -0.89 12.25 -6.48
CA SER A 619 -1.20 13.26 -5.46
C SER A 619 -1.85 14.50 -6.06
N GLU A 620 -1.37 14.97 -7.22
CA GLU A 620 -1.96 16.10 -7.95
C GLU A 620 -3.36 15.76 -8.51
N ARG A 621 -3.58 14.51 -8.94
CA ARG A 621 -4.93 14.01 -9.30
C ARG A 621 -5.85 13.94 -8.09
N ALA A 622 -5.37 13.49 -6.94
CA ALA A 622 -6.17 13.40 -5.71
C ALA A 622 -6.50 14.79 -5.13
N GLY A 623 -5.63 15.78 -5.33
CA GLY A 623 -5.83 17.18 -4.92
C GLY A 623 -6.54 18.07 -5.94
N ASN A 624 -7.10 17.50 -7.02
CA ASN A 624 -7.78 18.21 -8.11
C ASN A 624 -6.96 19.31 -8.84
N ASN A 625 -5.64 19.34 -8.65
CA ASN A 625 -4.74 20.36 -9.21
C ASN A 625 -4.38 20.12 -10.69
N LEU A 626 -4.74 18.96 -11.26
CA LEU A 626 -4.45 18.64 -12.66
C LEU A 626 -5.08 19.63 -13.64
N ASP A 627 -6.27 20.14 -13.36
CA ASP A 627 -6.94 21.08 -14.28
C ASP A 627 -6.32 22.49 -14.18
N LEU A 628 -5.84 22.90 -13.01
CA LEU A 628 -5.02 24.11 -12.86
C LEU A 628 -3.69 24.00 -13.63
N VAL A 629 -3.06 22.82 -13.62
CA VAL A 629 -1.84 22.54 -14.40
C VAL A 629 -2.12 22.53 -15.91
N ARG A 630 -3.28 22.01 -16.34
CA ARG A 630 -3.72 22.04 -17.76
C ARG A 630 -4.02 23.44 -18.29
N LEU A 631 -4.34 24.39 -17.42
CA LEU A 631 -4.50 25.81 -17.76
C LEU A 631 -3.15 26.56 -17.83
N SER A 632 -2.04 25.94 -17.43
CA SER A 632 -0.70 26.53 -17.55
C SER A 632 -0.16 26.43 -18.98
N ARG A 633 0.74 27.35 -19.37
CA ARG A 633 1.41 27.34 -20.70
C ARG A 633 2.48 26.24 -20.86
N LEU A 634 2.50 25.23 -19.99
CA LEU A 634 3.51 24.15 -19.99
C LEU A 634 2.95 22.89 -20.66
N SER A 635 3.64 22.40 -21.69
CA SER A 635 3.31 21.13 -22.34
C SER A 635 3.49 19.93 -21.42
N ALA A 636 2.71 18.88 -21.61
CA ALA A 636 2.72 17.70 -20.73
C ALA A 636 4.12 17.04 -20.61
N THR A 637 4.91 17.06 -21.70
CA THR A 637 6.30 16.55 -21.67
C THR A 637 7.20 17.38 -20.76
N ARG A 638 7.12 18.72 -20.80
CA ARG A 638 7.93 19.59 -19.92
C ARG A 638 7.58 19.38 -18.45
N ILE A 639 6.31 19.12 -18.15
CA ILE A 639 5.84 18.80 -16.79
C ILE A 639 6.43 17.47 -16.31
N ILE A 640 6.30 16.39 -17.12
CA ILE A 640 6.79 15.06 -16.77
C ILE A 640 8.32 15.00 -16.70
N VAL A 641 9.03 15.57 -17.68
CA VAL A 641 10.50 15.62 -17.68
C VAL A 641 11.01 16.47 -16.50
N GLY A 642 10.34 17.57 -16.15
CA GLY A 642 10.67 18.35 -14.96
C GLY A 642 10.53 17.55 -13.65
N LYS A 643 9.45 16.76 -13.51
CA LYS A 643 9.27 15.85 -12.36
C LYS A 643 10.32 14.73 -12.33
N TRP A 644 10.64 14.11 -13.46
CA TRP A 644 11.65 13.06 -13.54
C TRP A 644 13.05 13.60 -13.25
N LEU A 645 13.44 14.75 -13.82
CA LEU A 645 14.71 15.41 -13.52
C LEU A 645 14.83 15.79 -12.03
N ALA A 646 13.74 16.15 -11.36
CA ALA A 646 13.76 16.45 -9.93
C ALA A 646 14.04 15.19 -9.09
N ILE A 647 13.48 14.03 -9.47
CA ILE A 647 13.76 12.73 -8.83
C ILE A 647 15.20 12.29 -9.16
N ALA A 648 15.65 12.46 -10.40
CA ALA A 648 17.01 12.18 -10.83
C ALA A 648 18.05 12.99 -10.04
N ALA A 649 17.84 14.30 -9.88
CA ALA A 649 18.71 15.18 -9.11
C ALA A 649 18.76 14.81 -7.61
N GLN A 650 17.63 14.37 -7.03
CA GLN A 650 17.59 13.85 -5.65
C GLN A 650 18.34 12.52 -5.52
N GLY A 651 18.19 11.62 -6.49
CA GLY A 651 18.94 10.36 -6.55
C GLY A 651 20.44 10.61 -6.66
N LEU A 652 20.86 11.53 -7.54
CA LEU A 652 22.25 11.93 -7.71
C LEU A 652 22.81 12.60 -6.45
N LEU A 653 22.05 13.44 -5.75
CA LEU A 653 22.47 14.06 -4.48
C LEU A 653 22.74 12.98 -3.41
N VAL A 654 21.83 12.02 -3.25
CA VAL A 654 22.02 10.89 -2.31
C VAL A 654 23.22 10.04 -2.75
N ALA A 655 23.36 9.76 -4.04
CA ALA A 655 24.48 9.00 -4.59
C ALA A 655 25.83 9.69 -4.32
N THR A 656 25.96 10.98 -4.60
CA THR A 656 27.18 11.77 -4.32
C THR A 656 27.53 11.76 -2.83
N ALA A 657 26.53 11.83 -1.94
CA ALA A 657 26.74 11.74 -0.51
C ALA A 657 27.20 10.35 -0.01
N LEU A 658 27.22 9.33 -0.88
CA LEU A 658 27.68 7.97 -0.54
C LEU A 658 29.12 7.68 -1.01
N LEU A 659 29.68 8.53 -1.88
CA LEU A 659 31.06 8.41 -2.37
C LEU A 659 32.12 8.29 -1.25
N PRO A 660 32.02 9.00 -0.10
CA PRO A 660 32.99 8.84 0.99
C PRO A 660 33.07 7.40 1.55
N TYR A 661 31.95 6.66 1.58
CA TYR A 661 31.94 5.27 2.05
C TYR A 661 32.55 4.31 1.02
N LEU A 662 32.38 4.59 -0.27
CA LEU A 662 33.04 3.85 -1.36
C LEU A 662 34.57 4.06 -1.31
N VAL A 663 35.03 5.29 -1.03
CA VAL A 663 36.46 5.60 -0.81
C VAL A 663 37.00 4.94 0.46
N LEU A 664 36.27 4.97 1.58
CA LEU A 664 36.68 4.28 2.82
C LEU A 664 36.94 2.79 2.58
N ARG A 665 36.14 2.15 1.73
CA ARG A 665 36.26 0.72 1.42
C ARG A 665 37.53 0.36 0.64
N TYR A 666 38.12 1.29 -0.12
CA TYR A 666 39.46 1.10 -0.72
C TYR A 666 40.54 0.86 0.36
N PHE A 667 40.48 1.57 1.48
CA PHE A 667 41.43 1.43 2.59
C PHE A 667 41.27 0.11 3.37
N PHE A 668 40.13 -0.58 3.26
CA PHE A 668 39.93 -1.91 3.84
C PHE A 668 40.51 -3.06 2.99
N GLY A 669 41.06 -2.76 1.81
CA GLY A 669 41.84 -3.69 0.98
C GLY A 669 41.03 -4.54 0.00
N GLY A 670 41.63 -4.83 -1.16
CA GLY A 670 41.09 -5.78 -2.15
C GLY A 670 40.05 -5.21 -3.14
N VAL A 671 40.10 -3.91 -3.45
CA VAL A 671 39.03 -3.22 -4.19
C VAL A 671 39.55 -2.44 -5.41
N ASN A 672 38.96 -2.67 -6.59
CA ASN A 672 39.22 -1.91 -7.81
C ASN A 672 38.31 -0.67 -7.87
N VAL A 673 38.87 0.50 -7.58
CA VAL A 673 38.14 1.80 -7.54
C VAL A 673 37.40 2.10 -8.85
N LEU A 674 38.00 1.80 -10.01
CA LEU A 674 37.36 2.06 -11.31
C LEU A 674 36.18 1.11 -11.56
N GLY A 675 36.31 -0.16 -11.17
CA GLY A 675 35.23 -1.14 -11.22
C GLY A 675 34.06 -0.76 -10.30
N GLU A 676 34.36 -0.26 -9.10
CA GLU A 676 33.34 0.19 -8.14
C GLU A 676 32.62 1.46 -8.59
N LEU A 677 33.35 2.45 -9.11
CA LEU A 677 32.75 3.65 -9.70
C LEU A 677 31.88 3.31 -10.92
N GLY A 678 32.29 2.31 -11.73
CA GLY A 678 31.50 1.75 -12.81
C GLY A 678 30.19 1.11 -12.31
N ALA A 679 30.26 0.19 -11.35
CA ALA A 679 29.10 -0.47 -10.75
C ALA A 679 28.14 0.53 -10.05
N PHE A 680 28.69 1.56 -9.39
CA PHE A 680 27.93 2.68 -8.84
C PHE A 680 27.22 3.50 -9.93
N GLY A 681 27.91 3.82 -11.02
CA GLY A 681 27.33 4.48 -12.20
C GLY A 681 26.17 3.69 -12.80
N TRP A 682 26.31 2.36 -12.91
CA TRP A 682 25.23 1.46 -13.35
C TRP A 682 24.00 1.51 -12.43
N ILE A 683 24.18 1.52 -11.11
CA ILE A 683 23.05 1.65 -10.16
C ILE A 683 22.32 2.99 -10.35
N VAL A 684 23.04 4.08 -10.61
CA VAL A 684 22.44 5.38 -10.93
C VAL A 684 21.66 5.32 -12.25
N ILE A 685 22.22 4.76 -13.33
CA ILE A 685 21.55 4.62 -14.63
C ILE A 685 20.26 3.78 -14.51
N VAL A 686 20.31 2.65 -13.80
CA VAL A 686 19.13 1.80 -13.54
C VAL A 686 18.09 2.55 -12.70
N SER A 687 18.50 3.26 -11.65
CA SER A 687 17.60 4.09 -10.83
C SER A 687 16.83 5.13 -11.65
N LEU A 688 17.48 5.78 -12.61
CA LEU A 688 16.85 6.74 -13.53
C LEU A 688 15.72 6.10 -14.37
N ALA A 689 15.94 4.87 -14.87
CA ALA A 689 14.93 4.11 -15.60
C ALA A 689 13.77 3.68 -14.68
N VAL A 690 14.06 3.19 -13.47
CA VAL A 690 13.03 2.85 -12.48
C VAL A 690 12.23 4.09 -12.05
N ALA A 691 12.85 5.27 -11.96
CA ALA A 691 12.16 6.52 -11.66
C ALA A 691 11.17 6.93 -12.77
N ALA A 692 11.52 6.70 -14.04
CA ALA A 692 10.60 6.89 -15.17
C ALA A 692 9.45 5.86 -15.14
N ALA A 693 9.73 4.60 -14.80
CA ALA A 693 8.70 3.57 -14.63
C ALA A 693 7.72 3.91 -13.51
N ALA A 694 8.23 4.31 -12.34
CA ALA A 694 7.43 4.75 -11.21
C ALA A 694 6.55 5.96 -11.55
N LEU A 695 7.10 6.95 -12.28
CA LEU A 695 6.36 8.12 -12.74
C LEU A 695 5.27 7.73 -13.76
N ALA A 696 5.54 6.81 -14.69
CA ALA A 696 4.55 6.29 -15.62
C ALA A 696 3.41 5.55 -14.91
N VAL A 697 3.73 4.65 -13.98
CA VAL A 697 2.77 3.91 -13.16
C VAL A 697 1.93 4.86 -12.30
N SER A 698 2.49 5.98 -11.83
CA SER A 698 1.74 7.00 -11.05
C SER A 698 0.52 7.59 -11.78
N THR A 699 0.49 7.54 -13.11
CA THR A 699 -0.64 8.04 -13.92
C THR A 699 -1.86 7.10 -13.94
N LEU A 700 -1.72 5.87 -13.45
CA LEU A 700 -2.74 4.82 -13.47
C LEU A 700 -3.71 4.93 -12.27
N PRO A 701 -4.94 4.36 -12.35
CA PRO A 701 -5.83 4.27 -11.19
C PRO A 701 -5.20 3.41 -10.08
N GLY A 702 -5.58 3.67 -8.83
CA GLY A 702 -4.91 3.09 -7.65
C GLY A 702 -4.90 1.56 -7.63
N TRP A 703 -6.00 0.92 -8.03
CA TRP A 703 -6.11 -0.55 -8.07
C TRP A 703 -5.15 -1.18 -9.10
N VAL A 704 -4.99 -0.57 -10.28
CA VAL A 704 -4.00 -1.04 -11.29
C VAL A 704 -2.58 -0.88 -10.75
N ARG A 705 -2.27 0.20 -10.02
CA ARG A 705 -0.94 0.38 -9.41
C ARG A 705 -0.62 -0.69 -8.38
N ILE A 706 -1.61 -1.05 -7.55
CA ILE A 706 -1.45 -2.13 -6.57
C ILE A 706 -1.29 -3.48 -7.30
N GLY A 707 -2.12 -3.76 -8.32
CA GLY A 707 -2.00 -4.98 -9.12
C GLY A 707 -0.64 -5.12 -9.82
N ILE A 708 -0.14 -4.05 -10.45
CA ILE A 708 1.22 -4.03 -11.03
C ILE A 708 2.28 -4.17 -9.93
N GLY A 709 2.12 -3.54 -8.78
CA GLY A 709 3.05 -3.66 -7.66
C GLY A 709 3.15 -5.08 -7.10
N VAL A 710 2.02 -5.77 -6.94
CA VAL A 710 1.97 -7.18 -6.54
C VAL A 710 2.54 -8.09 -7.64
N LEU A 711 2.19 -7.86 -8.91
CA LEU A 711 2.73 -8.62 -10.03
C LEU A 711 4.26 -8.47 -10.14
N LEU A 712 4.78 -7.26 -10.01
CA LEU A 712 6.22 -6.99 -9.98
C LEU A 712 6.90 -7.57 -8.73
N ALA A 713 6.23 -7.61 -7.58
CA ALA A 713 6.75 -8.26 -6.39
C ALA A 713 6.83 -9.79 -6.58
N VAL A 714 5.84 -10.43 -7.20
CA VAL A 714 5.81 -11.88 -7.44
C VAL A 714 6.75 -12.29 -8.58
N VAL A 715 6.59 -11.69 -9.77
CA VAL A 715 7.38 -12.01 -10.98
C VAL A 715 8.81 -11.49 -10.85
N GLY A 716 9.01 -10.33 -10.21
CA GLY A 716 10.33 -9.74 -10.00
C GLY A 716 11.11 -10.35 -8.84
N PHE A 717 10.49 -11.17 -7.97
CA PHE A 717 11.21 -11.86 -6.89
C PHE A 717 12.31 -12.79 -7.44
N VAL A 718 11.99 -13.60 -8.44
CA VAL A 718 12.95 -14.58 -9.00
C VAL A 718 14.14 -13.88 -9.69
N PRO A 719 13.97 -12.86 -10.56
CA PRO A 719 15.07 -12.04 -11.06
C PRO A 719 15.83 -11.29 -9.96
N ALA A 720 15.15 -10.75 -8.93
CA ALA A 720 15.82 -10.06 -7.83
C ALA A 720 16.68 -11.00 -7.00
N VAL A 721 16.22 -12.24 -6.76
CA VAL A 721 17.01 -13.30 -6.11
C VAL A 721 18.16 -13.75 -7.00
N ALA A 722 17.96 -13.85 -8.33
CA ALA A 722 19.05 -14.16 -9.26
C ALA A 722 20.14 -13.07 -9.27
N ILE A 723 19.75 -11.79 -9.33
CA ILE A 723 20.68 -10.65 -9.24
C ILE A 723 21.34 -10.60 -7.86
N PHE A 724 20.61 -10.86 -6.78
CA PHE A 724 21.17 -10.95 -5.42
C PHE A 724 22.20 -12.09 -5.32
N ASN A 725 21.93 -13.24 -5.94
CA ASN A 725 22.85 -14.38 -5.98
C ASN A 725 24.10 -14.07 -6.84
N ASP A 726 23.94 -13.36 -7.96
CA ASP A 726 25.04 -12.91 -8.82
C ASP A 726 25.96 -11.92 -8.08
N VAL A 727 25.38 -10.90 -7.45
CA VAL A 727 26.10 -9.94 -6.59
C VAL A 727 26.75 -10.65 -5.40
N SER A 728 26.10 -11.67 -4.83
CA SER A 728 26.65 -12.47 -3.72
C SER A 728 27.82 -13.36 -4.14
N ARG A 729 27.88 -13.77 -5.42
CA ARG A 729 28.97 -14.58 -5.98
C ARG A 729 30.15 -13.75 -6.46
N THR A 730 29.89 -12.60 -7.08
CA THR A 730 30.92 -11.79 -7.77
C THR A 730 31.41 -10.57 -6.97
N GLY A 731 30.70 -10.16 -5.91
CA GLY A 731 31.09 -9.02 -5.08
C GLY A 731 30.78 -7.64 -5.69
N GLY A 732 30.06 -7.60 -6.80
CA GLY A 732 29.59 -6.41 -7.49
C GLY A 732 28.41 -6.76 -8.42
N THR A 733 27.91 -5.84 -9.22
CA THR A 733 27.00 -6.21 -10.31
C THR A 733 27.84 -6.79 -11.46
N GLY A 734 27.38 -7.83 -12.16
CA GLY A 734 28.11 -8.38 -13.33
C GLY A 734 28.21 -7.42 -14.55
N MET A 735 27.47 -6.30 -14.53
CA MET A 735 27.36 -5.34 -15.63
C MET A 735 28.69 -4.72 -16.15
N PRO A 736 29.70 -4.39 -15.31
CA PRO A 736 30.98 -3.85 -15.79
C PRO A 736 31.86 -4.88 -16.52
N ASN A 737 31.53 -6.18 -16.43
CA ASN A 737 32.28 -7.26 -17.10
C ASN A 737 31.76 -7.54 -18.52
N LEU A 738 30.70 -6.86 -18.96
CA LEU A 738 30.20 -6.92 -20.33
C LEU A 738 31.13 -6.18 -21.29
N ASP A 739 31.22 -6.60 -22.55
CA ASP A 739 31.99 -5.89 -23.57
C ASP A 739 31.45 -4.47 -23.79
N THR A 740 32.32 -3.52 -24.17
CA THR A 740 31.93 -2.10 -24.38
C THR A 740 30.73 -1.93 -25.32
N ALA A 741 30.62 -2.78 -26.35
CA ALA A 741 29.48 -2.78 -27.26
C ALA A 741 28.17 -3.23 -26.58
N GLU A 742 28.23 -4.22 -25.70
CA GLU A 742 27.09 -4.71 -24.92
C GLU A 742 26.67 -3.69 -23.85
N GLN A 743 27.63 -3.06 -23.18
CA GLN A 743 27.38 -1.95 -22.25
C GLN A 743 26.62 -0.80 -22.93
N LEU A 744 27.07 -0.37 -24.12
CA LEU A 744 26.38 0.65 -24.92
C LEU A 744 24.98 0.19 -25.35
N GLY A 745 24.82 -1.09 -25.70
CA GLY A 745 23.51 -1.70 -25.99
C GLY A 745 22.54 -1.63 -24.81
N VAL A 746 22.98 -2.01 -23.61
CA VAL A 746 22.16 -1.93 -22.38
C VAL A 746 21.78 -0.49 -22.06
N ILE A 747 22.71 0.47 -22.20
CA ILE A 747 22.42 1.90 -22.02
C ILE A 747 21.38 2.38 -23.04
N ALA A 748 21.50 1.99 -24.31
CA ALA A 748 20.53 2.35 -25.34
C ALA A 748 19.13 1.76 -25.08
N ILE A 749 19.04 0.51 -24.62
CA ILE A 749 17.79 -0.14 -24.20
C ILE A 749 17.16 0.60 -23.02
N LEU A 750 17.93 0.90 -21.96
CA LEU A 750 17.45 1.63 -20.78
C LEU A 750 17.00 3.05 -21.13
N ALA A 751 17.71 3.74 -22.04
CA ALA A 751 17.31 5.05 -22.54
C ALA A 751 16.00 4.98 -23.34
N ALA A 752 15.84 4.00 -24.24
CA ALA A 752 14.63 3.78 -25.02
C ALA A 752 13.41 3.51 -24.11
N TYR A 753 13.58 2.66 -23.08
CA TYR A 753 12.56 2.41 -22.06
C TYR A 753 12.21 3.67 -21.27
N THR A 754 13.22 4.43 -20.81
CA THR A 754 13.03 5.68 -20.07
C THR A 754 12.22 6.69 -20.89
N LEU A 755 12.59 6.91 -22.16
CA LEU A 755 11.88 7.80 -23.08
C LEU A 755 10.44 7.32 -23.34
N ALA A 756 10.22 6.02 -23.55
CA ALA A 756 8.90 5.47 -23.77
C ALA A 756 7.98 5.63 -22.55
N LEU A 757 8.50 5.42 -21.34
CA LEU A 757 7.77 5.55 -20.09
C LEU A 757 7.41 7.02 -19.78
N LEU A 758 8.35 7.96 -20.03
CA LEU A 758 8.09 9.39 -19.88
C LEU A 758 7.05 9.88 -20.92
N GLU A 759 7.14 9.46 -22.18
CA GLU A 759 6.17 9.84 -23.22
C GLU A 759 4.79 9.17 -22.99
N TYR A 760 4.76 7.95 -22.41
CA TYR A 760 3.52 7.34 -21.92
C TYR A 760 2.89 8.19 -20.81
N ALA A 761 3.68 8.61 -19.81
CA ALA A 761 3.20 9.42 -18.69
C ALA A 761 2.67 10.79 -19.18
N ALA A 762 3.40 11.46 -20.09
CA ALA A 762 2.99 12.74 -20.66
C ALA A 762 1.64 12.62 -21.39
N ALA A 763 1.49 11.63 -22.27
CA ALA A 763 0.27 11.39 -23.05
C ALA A 763 -0.98 11.05 -22.19
N ARG A 764 -0.80 10.68 -20.91
CA ARG A 764 -1.89 10.43 -19.94
C ARG A 764 -2.35 11.71 -19.21
N ILE A 765 -1.51 12.74 -19.14
CA ILE A 765 -1.83 14.04 -18.51
C ILE A 765 -2.32 15.06 -19.57
N ALA A 766 -1.69 15.02 -20.76
CA ALA A 766 -1.88 15.93 -21.87
C ALA A 766 -3.33 16.23 -22.23
N ALA A 767 -3.55 17.47 -22.70
CA ALA A 767 -4.81 17.86 -23.30
C ALA A 767 -5.02 17.10 -24.64
N PRO A 768 -6.28 16.83 -25.07
CA PRO A 768 -6.55 16.13 -26.34
C PRO A 768 -5.98 16.80 -27.60
N ALA A 769 -5.58 18.08 -27.51
CA ALA A 769 -4.99 18.85 -28.61
C ALA A 769 -3.46 18.70 -28.77
N GLU A 770 -2.75 18.04 -27.84
CA GLU A 770 -1.30 17.77 -27.97
C GLU A 770 -1.04 16.41 -28.68
N ASN A 771 -0.29 16.42 -29.80
CA ASN A 771 0.01 15.17 -30.53
C ASN A 771 1.17 14.38 -29.89
N HIS A 772 0.82 13.48 -28.98
CA HIS A 772 1.73 12.47 -28.42
C HIS A 772 1.80 11.16 -29.24
N ALA A 773 0.87 10.92 -30.17
CA ALA A 773 0.89 9.72 -31.00
C ALA A 773 2.11 9.72 -31.94
N GLY A 774 2.40 10.86 -32.57
CA GLY A 774 3.53 11.00 -33.49
C GLY A 774 4.89 10.64 -32.87
N ARG A 775 5.14 11.08 -31.63
CA ARG A 775 6.40 10.79 -30.93
C ARG A 775 6.56 9.32 -30.55
N LYS A 776 5.50 8.68 -30.05
CA LYS A 776 5.51 7.24 -29.74
C LYS A 776 5.76 6.39 -30.97
N ARG A 777 5.12 6.74 -32.08
CA ARG A 777 5.28 6.06 -33.37
C ARG A 777 6.71 6.26 -33.92
N LEU A 778 7.27 7.47 -33.82
CA LEU A 778 8.67 7.72 -34.19
C LEU A 778 9.65 6.91 -33.34
N LEU A 779 9.46 6.87 -32.01
CA LEU A 779 10.31 6.09 -31.10
C LEU A 779 10.27 4.59 -31.43
N ALA A 780 9.08 4.04 -31.70
CA ALA A 780 8.93 2.66 -32.12
C ALA A 780 9.63 2.35 -33.46
N LEU A 781 9.56 3.27 -34.44
CA LEU A 781 10.28 3.11 -35.71
C LEU A 781 11.81 3.15 -35.53
N VAL A 782 12.33 3.99 -34.63
CA VAL A 782 13.77 4.03 -34.30
C VAL A 782 14.22 2.71 -33.66
N ILE A 783 13.44 2.16 -32.73
CA ILE A 783 13.73 0.86 -32.10
C ILE A 783 13.65 -0.28 -33.12
N ALA A 784 12.66 -0.28 -34.02
CA ALA A 784 12.56 -1.29 -35.08
C ALA A 784 13.66 -1.14 -36.15
N ALA A 785 14.14 0.07 -36.43
CA ALA A 785 15.33 0.26 -37.27
C ALA A 785 16.59 -0.29 -36.58
N ALA A 786 16.70 -0.17 -35.25
CA ALA A 786 17.79 -0.80 -34.49
C ALA A 786 17.74 -2.34 -34.57
N TRP A 787 16.55 -2.97 -34.69
CA TRP A 787 16.47 -4.41 -34.98
C TRP A 787 17.06 -4.77 -36.34
N VAL A 788 16.83 -3.95 -37.38
CA VAL A 788 17.45 -4.17 -38.70
C VAL A 788 18.97 -4.06 -38.63
N VAL A 789 19.48 -3.02 -37.95
CA VAL A 789 20.93 -2.83 -37.75
C VAL A 789 21.54 -4.00 -36.96
N MET A 790 20.90 -4.44 -35.87
CA MET A 790 21.37 -5.56 -35.04
C MET A 790 21.24 -6.91 -35.75
N GLY A 791 20.24 -7.11 -36.60
CA GLY A 791 20.09 -8.34 -37.39
C GLY A 791 21.18 -8.46 -38.46
N CYS A 792 21.53 -7.36 -39.12
CA CYS A 792 22.63 -7.33 -40.10
C CYS A 792 24.02 -7.39 -39.43
N LEU A 793 24.26 -6.57 -38.40
CA LEU A 793 25.62 -6.27 -37.89
C LEU A 793 25.89 -6.71 -36.44
N GLY A 794 24.88 -7.03 -35.63
CA GLY A 794 25.04 -7.32 -34.20
C GLY A 794 25.61 -8.72 -33.90
N SER A 795 25.94 -9.01 -32.64
CA SER A 795 26.28 -10.39 -32.21
C SER A 795 25.01 -11.24 -32.01
N SER A 796 25.17 -12.56 -31.89
CA SER A 796 24.05 -13.48 -31.61
C SER A 796 23.37 -13.19 -30.27
N GLY A 797 24.17 -13.01 -29.22
CA GLY A 797 23.69 -12.53 -27.92
C GLY A 797 23.08 -11.13 -28.01
N GLY A 798 23.73 -10.20 -28.70
CA GLY A 798 23.27 -8.81 -28.83
C GLY A 798 21.90 -8.68 -29.53
N PHE A 799 21.65 -9.44 -30.59
CA PHE A 799 20.33 -9.48 -31.22
C PHE A 799 19.29 -10.11 -30.28
N GLY A 800 19.60 -11.25 -29.65
CA GLY A 800 18.70 -11.92 -28.70
C GLY A 800 18.29 -11.02 -27.53
N TRP A 801 19.24 -10.35 -26.89
CA TRP A 801 18.98 -9.38 -25.82
C TRP A 801 18.15 -8.19 -26.32
N THR A 802 18.46 -7.64 -27.50
CA THR A 802 17.70 -6.52 -28.09
C THR A 802 16.26 -6.94 -28.37
N ALA A 803 16.05 -8.13 -28.93
CA ALA A 803 14.73 -8.65 -29.28
C ALA A 803 13.89 -8.94 -28.03
N ALA A 804 14.46 -9.65 -27.05
CA ALA A 804 13.79 -10.00 -25.81
C ALA A 804 13.42 -8.76 -24.96
N THR A 805 14.32 -7.77 -24.90
CA THR A 805 14.06 -6.55 -24.11
C THR A 805 13.12 -5.59 -24.83
N THR A 806 13.32 -5.30 -26.12
CA THR A 806 12.54 -4.24 -26.80
C THR A 806 11.28 -4.73 -27.51
N GLY A 807 11.15 -6.03 -27.79
CA GLY A 807 9.96 -6.64 -28.40
C GLY A 807 8.66 -6.36 -27.64
N PRO A 808 8.60 -6.56 -26.30
CA PRO A 808 7.43 -6.19 -25.49
C PRO A 808 7.07 -4.71 -25.56
N LEU A 809 8.05 -3.82 -25.76
CA LEU A 809 7.84 -2.39 -25.89
C LEU A 809 7.24 -2.03 -27.25
N LEU A 810 7.74 -2.64 -28.33
CA LEU A 810 7.19 -2.52 -29.68
C LEU A 810 5.76 -3.06 -29.76
N LEU A 811 5.49 -4.20 -29.12
CA LEU A 811 4.15 -4.77 -28.97
C LEU A 811 3.19 -3.80 -28.26
N CYS A 812 3.64 -3.19 -27.15
CA CYS A 812 2.87 -2.15 -26.45
C CYS A 812 2.55 -0.94 -27.34
N PHE A 813 3.48 -0.50 -28.19
CA PHE A 813 3.24 0.59 -29.14
C PHE A 813 2.28 0.20 -30.27
N ALA A 814 2.37 -1.03 -30.78
CA ALA A 814 1.47 -1.53 -31.82
C ALA A 814 0.02 -1.62 -31.32
N ILE A 815 -0.20 -2.29 -30.19
CA ILE A 815 -1.53 -2.38 -29.54
C ILE A 815 -2.04 -0.98 -29.18
N GLY A 816 -1.18 -0.12 -28.63
CA GLY A 816 -1.52 1.25 -28.28
C GLY A 816 -1.98 2.10 -29.48
N ALA A 817 -1.45 1.86 -30.67
CA ALA A 817 -1.84 2.54 -31.90
C ALA A 817 -3.19 2.04 -32.46
N LEU A 818 -3.48 0.73 -32.36
CA LEU A 818 -4.75 0.14 -32.81
C LEU A 818 -5.93 0.45 -31.88
N VAL A 819 -5.67 0.65 -30.59
CA VAL A 819 -6.67 0.98 -29.56
C VAL A 819 -6.95 2.49 -29.48
N GLU A 820 -6.22 3.33 -30.22
CA GLU A 820 -6.31 4.78 -30.13
C GLU A 820 -7.61 5.33 -30.78
N PRO A 821 -8.43 6.14 -30.06
CA PRO A 821 -9.63 6.73 -30.65
C PRO A 821 -9.27 7.84 -31.65
N PRO A 822 -10.01 7.97 -32.77
CA PRO A 822 -9.81 9.06 -33.72
C PRO A 822 -10.24 10.39 -33.11
N LEU A 823 -9.37 11.40 -33.15
CA LEU A 823 -9.63 12.74 -32.61
C LEU A 823 -9.84 13.75 -33.75
N PRO A 824 -11.07 14.29 -33.95
CA PRO A 824 -11.38 15.19 -35.05
C PRO A 824 -10.95 16.64 -34.79
N ILE A 825 -9.70 16.85 -34.34
CA ILE A 825 -9.16 18.17 -33.96
C ILE A 825 -8.23 18.67 -35.07
N ALA A 826 -8.57 19.79 -35.70
CA ALA A 826 -7.79 20.37 -36.80
C ALA A 826 -6.36 20.79 -36.38
N ALA A 827 -6.19 21.28 -35.14
CA ALA A 827 -4.89 21.70 -34.61
C ALA A 827 -3.82 20.60 -34.65
N LEU A 828 -4.20 19.33 -34.41
CA LEU A 828 -3.29 18.16 -34.49
C LEU A 828 -2.71 17.95 -35.90
N HIS A 829 -3.38 18.46 -36.93
CA HIS A 829 -3.03 18.27 -38.34
C HIS A 829 -2.25 19.45 -38.94
N HIS A 830 -2.23 20.61 -38.26
CA HIS A 830 -1.58 21.84 -38.73
C HIS A 830 -0.05 21.71 -38.97
N PRO A 831 0.75 21.02 -38.13
CA PRO A 831 2.18 20.82 -38.40
C PRO A 831 2.45 20.09 -39.72
N PHE A 832 1.58 19.15 -40.08
CA PHE A 832 1.69 18.34 -41.28
C PHE A 832 1.20 19.07 -42.54
N GLY A 833 0.25 20.02 -42.41
CA GLY A 833 -0.29 20.79 -43.53
C GLY A 833 0.74 21.62 -44.30
N ARG A 834 1.88 21.94 -43.67
CA ARG A 834 2.99 22.71 -44.26
C ARG A 834 3.72 21.97 -45.40
N PHE A 835 3.80 20.63 -45.35
CA PHE A 835 4.63 19.82 -46.25
C PHE A 835 3.86 19.20 -47.44
N GLY A 836 2.74 19.80 -47.85
CA GLY A 836 2.03 19.42 -49.08
C GLY A 836 1.65 17.93 -49.13
N ALA A 837 2.09 17.22 -50.17
CA ALA A 837 1.80 15.79 -50.36
C ALA A 837 2.49 14.90 -49.31
N PHE A 838 3.77 15.12 -49.04
CA PHE A 838 4.53 14.42 -47.98
C PHE A 838 3.91 14.66 -46.60
N GLY A 839 3.43 15.89 -46.35
CA GLY A 839 2.67 16.22 -45.16
C GLY A 839 1.42 15.36 -44.96
N ARG A 840 0.67 15.05 -46.03
CA ARG A 840 -0.51 14.17 -45.96
C ARG A 840 -0.16 12.71 -45.68
N LEU A 841 1.01 12.23 -46.12
CA LEU A 841 1.52 10.90 -45.82
C LEU A 841 2.05 10.83 -44.38
N ALA A 842 2.77 11.85 -43.93
CA ALA A 842 3.19 11.96 -42.54
C ALA A 842 1.99 12.06 -41.59
N ALA A 843 0.93 12.80 -41.95
CA ALA A 843 -0.32 12.82 -41.19
C ALA A 843 -0.98 11.43 -41.12
N ALA A 844 -1.05 10.73 -42.27
CA ALA A 844 -1.57 9.36 -42.35
C ALA A 844 -0.84 8.35 -41.44
N LEU A 845 0.39 8.65 -41.02
CA LEU A 845 1.21 7.79 -40.16
C LEU A 845 1.31 8.27 -38.69
N PHE A 846 1.33 9.58 -38.46
CA PHE A 846 1.72 10.18 -37.16
C PHE A 846 0.61 10.97 -36.44
N THR A 847 -0.61 11.12 -36.99
CA THR A 847 -1.76 11.66 -36.23
C THR A 847 -2.43 10.58 -35.38
N PRO A 848 -3.03 10.91 -34.22
CA PRO A 848 -3.67 9.90 -33.36
C PRO A 848 -4.89 9.22 -34.00
N GLY A 849 -5.06 7.94 -33.69
CA GLY A 849 -6.24 7.14 -34.05
C GLY A 849 -5.91 5.79 -34.68
N TRP A 850 -6.80 4.80 -34.53
CA TRP A 850 -6.63 3.44 -35.03
C TRP A 850 -6.45 3.35 -36.55
N ALA A 851 -7.11 4.24 -37.31
CA ALA A 851 -7.05 4.24 -38.78
C ALA A 851 -5.66 4.65 -39.33
N THR A 852 -4.95 5.52 -38.63
CA THR A 852 -3.52 5.82 -38.91
C THR A 852 -2.59 4.87 -38.16
N GLY A 853 -3.07 4.23 -37.09
CA GLY A 853 -2.37 3.17 -36.37
C GLY A 853 -2.14 1.92 -37.22
N LEU A 854 -3.11 1.52 -38.05
CA LEU A 854 -3.00 0.36 -38.94
C LEU A 854 -1.80 0.42 -39.91
N PRO A 855 -1.61 1.46 -40.76
CA PRO A 855 -0.43 1.55 -41.62
C PRO A 855 0.88 1.72 -40.83
N PHE A 856 0.83 2.32 -39.63
CA PHE A 856 1.98 2.38 -38.72
C PHE A 856 2.39 0.98 -38.24
N VAL A 857 1.44 0.14 -37.79
CA VAL A 857 1.71 -1.22 -37.35
C VAL A 857 2.24 -2.09 -38.50
N ALA A 858 1.75 -1.91 -39.72
CA ALA A 858 2.27 -2.61 -40.90
C ALA A 858 3.75 -2.27 -41.19
N ILE A 859 4.12 -0.98 -41.15
CA ILE A 859 5.53 -0.56 -41.33
C ILE A 859 6.40 -1.05 -40.18
N LEU A 860 5.91 -0.97 -38.94
CA LEU A 860 6.62 -1.44 -37.75
C LEU A 860 6.89 -2.95 -37.82
N ALA A 861 5.87 -3.74 -38.15
CA ALA A 861 5.98 -5.18 -38.35
C ALA A 861 6.99 -5.52 -39.45
N GLY A 862 6.96 -4.81 -40.58
CA GLY A 862 7.91 -4.98 -41.67
C GLY A 862 9.36 -4.79 -41.22
N LEU A 863 9.67 -3.70 -40.51
CA LEU A 863 11.02 -3.44 -39.98
C LEU A 863 11.49 -4.50 -38.98
N CYS A 864 10.63 -4.88 -38.02
CA CYS A 864 10.96 -5.94 -37.06
C CYS A 864 11.22 -7.28 -37.77
N MET A 865 10.39 -7.62 -38.76
CA MET A 865 10.51 -8.84 -39.55
C MET A 865 11.77 -8.84 -40.40
N THR A 866 12.15 -7.71 -40.99
CA THR A 866 13.43 -7.58 -41.70
C THR A 866 14.61 -7.86 -40.78
N GLY A 867 14.67 -7.26 -39.58
CA GLY A 867 15.74 -7.52 -38.62
C GLY A 867 15.78 -8.95 -38.09
N TRP A 868 14.60 -9.56 -37.87
CA TRP A 868 14.45 -10.95 -37.45
C TRP A 868 14.93 -11.94 -38.53
N LEU A 869 14.50 -11.76 -39.78
CA LEU A 869 14.89 -12.66 -40.87
C LEU A 869 16.37 -12.48 -41.29
N THR A 870 16.91 -11.25 -41.28
CA THR A 870 18.35 -11.05 -41.56
C THR A 870 19.23 -11.67 -40.49
N PHE A 871 18.80 -11.66 -39.23
CA PHE A 871 19.48 -12.37 -38.16
C PHE A 871 19.56 -13.88 -38.44
N PHE A 872 18.43 -14.56 -38.67
CA PHE A 872 18.40 -16.00 -38.92
C PHE A 872 19.16 -16.38 -40.20
N ALA A 873 18.96 -15.66 -41.31
CA ALA A 873 19.70 -15.88 -42.55
C ALA A 873 21.22 -15.83 -42.36
N ARG A 874 21.71 -14.90 -41.53
CA ARG A 874 23.13 -14.76 -41.22
C ARG A 874 23.65 -15.83 -40.27
N MET A 875 22.84 -16.30 -39.31
CA MET A 875 23.24 -17.41 -38.43
C MET A 875 23.40 -18.73 -39.21
N ILE A 876 22.51 -18.98 -40.17
CA ILE A 876 22.58 -20.12 -41.09
C ILE A 876 23.79 -19.97 -42.02
N ALA A 877 23.94 -18.83 -42.70
CA ALA A 877 25.08 -18.55 -43.58
C ALA A 877 26.45 -18.57 -42.87
N GLY A 878 26.46 -18.27 -41.56
CA GLY A 878 27.65 -18.34 -40.71
C GLY A 878 28.00 -19.74 -40.19
N GLY A 879 27.21 -20.77 -40.52
CA GLY A 879 27.48 -22.15 -40.13
C GLY A 879 27.44 -22.40 -38.62
N VAL A 880 26.67 -21.61 -37.86
CA VAL A 880 26.63 -21.71 -36.40
C VAL A 880 26.01 -23.06 -35.98
N PRO A 881 26.70 -23.88 -35.16
CA PRO A 881 26.19 -25.18 -34.75
C PRO A 881 24.80 -25.08 -34.11
N GLY A 882 23.84 -25.81 -34.67
CA GLY A 882 22.45 -25.84 -34.18
C GLY A 882 21.43 -25.04 -35.00
N PHE A 883 21.86 -24.27 -36.00
CA PHE A 883 20.94 -23.61 -36.96
C PHE A 883 20.91 -24.35 -38.31
N ARG A 884 19.70 -24.59 -38.83
CA ARG A 884 19.39 -25.27 -40.10
C ARG A 884 18.44 -24.42 -40.95
N ASP A 885 18.28 -24.77 -42.23
CA ASP A 885 17.33 -24.11 -43.12
C ASP A 885 15.88 -24.18 -42.61
N GLU A 886 15.52 -25.27 -41.93
CA GLU A 886 14.23 -25.46 -41.24
C GLU A 886 13.94 -24.35 -40.20
N ASP A 887 14.98 -23.86 -39.51
CA ASP A 887 14.83 -22.79 -38.51
C ASP A 887 14.47 -21.44 -39.14
N PHE A 888 14.81 -21.20 -40.43
CA PHE A 888 14.38 -20.00 -41.14
C PHE A 888 12.87 -20.00 -41.39
N THR A 889 12.31 -21.15 -41.77
CA THR A 889 10.86 -21.32 -41.95
C THR A 889 10.10 -21.22 -40.62
N ASP A 890 10.64 -21.75 -39.53
CA ASP A 890 10.06 -21.60 -38.19
C ASP A 890 10.12 -20.14 -37.70
N ALA A 891 11.27 -19.48 -37.89
CA ALA A 891 11.44 -18.06 -37.58
C ALA A 891 10.46 -17.17 -38.36
N LEU A 892 10.25 -17.44 -39.66
CA LEU A 892 9.26 -16.75 -40.49
C LEU A 892 7.84 -16.97 -39.96
N THR A 893 7.50 -18.21 -39.62
CA THR A 893 6.16 -18.57 -39.12
C THR A 893 5.85 -17.89 -37.80
N LEU A 894 6.80 -17.87 -36.86
CA LEU A 894 6.66 -17.17 -35.59
C LEU A 894 6.46 -15.66 -35.77
N GLY A 895 7.23 -15.03 -36.66
CA GLY A 895 7.10 -13.60 -36.96
C GLY A 895 5.71 -13.25 -37.51
N LEU A 896 5.20 -14.04 -38.46
CA LEU A 896 3.86 -13.87 -39.01
C LEU A 896 2.76 -14.07 -37.94
N LEU A 897 2.92 -15.06 -37.06
CA LEU A 897 1.97 -15.36 -35.99
C LEU A 897 1.86 -14.21 -34.97
N VAL A 898 2.98 -13.56 -34.62
CA VAL A 898 2.99 -12.38 -33.75
C VAL A 898 2.25 -11.21 -34.41
N VAL A 899 2.48 -10.95 -35.70
CA VAL A 899 1.79 -9.87 -36.43
C VAL A 899 0.28 -10.14 -36.53
N ALA A 900 -0.11 -11.37 -36.88
CA ALA A 900 -1.50 -11.79 -36.92
C ALA A 900 -2.18 -11.60 -35.54
N THR A 901 -1.52 -12.03 -34.46
CA THR A 901 -2.01 -11.93 -33.07
C THR A 901 -2.36 -10.50 -32.67
N ILE A 902 -1.58 -9.52 -33.13
CA ILE A 902 -1.80 -8.09 -32.86
C ILE A 902 -3.02 -7.55 -33.63
N LEU A 903 -3.23 -8.03 -34.86
CA LEU A 903 -4.30 -7.54 -35.75
C LEU A 903 -5.65 -8.21 -35.49
N TYR A 904 -5.67 -9.46 -35.01
CA TYR A 904 -6.90 -10.25 -34.88
C TYR A 904 -8.04 -9.61 -34.05
N PRO A 905 -7.80 -8.88 -32.94
CA PRO A 905 -8.87 -8.22 -32.20
C PRO A 905 -9.48 -6.97 -32.90
N LEU A 906 -8.87 -6.47 -33.98
CA LEU A 906 -9.26 -5.21 -34.63
C LEU A 906 -10.72 -5.18 -35.16
N PRO A 907 -11.27 -6.26 -35.77
CA PRO A 907 -12.67 -6.27 -36.21
C PRO A 907 -13.65 -6.10 -35.03
N PHE A 908 -13.35 -6.72 -33.89
CA PHE A 908 -14.13 -6.61 -32.66
C PHE A 908 -14.08 -5.20 -32.09
N LEU A 909 -12.89 -4.57 -32.04
CA LEU A 909 -12.73 -3.17 -31.61
C LEU A 909 -13.56 -2.19 -32.46
N VAL A 910 -13.65 -2.43 -33.76
CA VAL A 910 -14.31 -1.51 -34.70
C VAL A 910 -15.82 -1.74 -34.78
N ARG A 911 -16.32 -2.99 -34.64
CA ARG A 911 -17.75 -3.30 -34.83
C ARG A 911 -18.55 -3.49 -33.54
N LEU A 912 -18.00 -4.05 -32.45
CA LEU A 912 -18.78 -4.26 -31.22
C LEU A 912 -19.38 -2.95 -30.66
N PRO A 913 -18.66 -1.82 -30.58
CA PRO A 913 -19.22 -0.57 -30.09
C PRO A 913 -20.38 -0.01 -30.93
N ALA A 914 -20.49 -0.42 -32.20
CA ALA A 914 -21.54 0.01 -33.12
C ALA A 914 -22.76 -0.93 -33.17
N LEU A 915 -22.65 -2.14 -32.59
CA LEU A 915 -23.75 -3.11 -32.50
C LEU A 915 -24.60 -2.89 -31.24
N VAL A 916 -23.98 -2.46 -30.14
CA VAL A 916 -24.66 -2.27 -28.83
C VAL A 916 -25.36 -0.89 -28.72
N THR A 917 -25.33 -0.06 -29.76
CA THR A 917 -25.94 1.28 -29.79
C THR A 917 -27.42 1.33 -30.21
N ARG A 918 -28.18 0.23 -30.05
CA ARG A 918 -29.63 0.17 -30.27
C ARG A 918 -30.35 -0.19 -28.97
N GLY A 919 -30.83 0.82 -28.26
CA GLY A 919 -31.52 0.67 -26.98
C GLY A 919 -31.68 2.04 -26.32
N ASP A 920 -30.81 2.35 -25.37
CA ASP A 920 -30.80 3.62 -24.64
C ASP A 920 -29.74 4.60 -25.15
N GLY A 921 -30.06 5.90 -25.14
CA GLY A 921 -29.22 7.01 -25.62
C GLY A 921 -27.94 7.30 -24.80
N ARG A 922 -27.44 6.34 -24.02
CA ARG A 922 -26.17 6.41 -23.28
C ARG A 922 -25.22 5.36 -23.83
N SER A 923 -24.31 5.79 -24.70
CA SER A 923 -23.41 4.85 -25.35
C SER A 923 -22.45 4.20 -24.34
N ILE A 924 -22.18 2.89 -24.49
CA ILE A 924 -21.07 2.25 -23.79
C ILE A 924 -19.74 2.94 -24.14
N ALA A 925 -19.62 3.58 -25.30
CA ALA A 925 -18.49 4.43 -25.69
C ALA A 925 -18.34 5.74 -24.86
N GLN A 926 -19.38 6.19 -24.15
CA GLN A 926 -19.29 7.28 -23.16
C GLN A 926 -19.01 6.75 -21.75
N ILE A 927 -19.59 5.61 -21.38
CA ILE A 927 -19.31 4.94 -20.09
C ILE A 927 -17.86 4.43 -20.05
N ALA A 928 -17.37 3.93 -21.19
CA ALA A 928 -16.01 3.48 -21.38
C ALA A 928 -15.26 4.45 -22.31
N GLY A 929 -14.58 5.42 -21.70
CA GLY A 929 -13.59 6.26 -22.40
C GLY A 929 -12.37 5.45 -22.88
N ARG A 930 -11.18 6.08 -22.92
CA ARG A 930 -9.89 5.48 -23.37
C ARG A 930 -9.50 4.10 -22.78
N GLY A 931 -10.24 3.56 -21.79
CA GLY A 931 -10.06 2.21 -21.25
C GLY A 931 -10.91 1.11 -21.90
N GLY A 932 -12.08 1.43 -22.48
CA GLY A 932 -13.04 0.42 -22.97
C GLY A 932 -12.51 -0.43 -24.13
N SER A 933 -11.92 0.23 -25.13
CA SER A 933 -11.29 -0.45 -26.27
C SER A 933 -10.12 -1.34 -25.83
N LEU A 934 -9.39 -0.98 -24.78
CA LEU A 934 -8.33 -1.84 -24.22
C LEU A 934 -8.91 -3.05 -23.49
N ILE A 935 -10.04 -2.90 -22.79
CA ILE A 935 -10.75 -4.01 -22.15
C ILE A 935 -11.29 -4.99 -23.20
N ILE A 936 -11.90 -4.50 -24.28
CA ILE A 936 -12.36 -5.35 -25.39
C ILE A 936 -11.18 -6.11 -26.02
N TYR A 937 -10.06 -5.43 -26.30
CA TYR A 937 -8.84 -6.09 -26.80
C TYR A 937 -8.37 -7.20 -25.85
N GLY A 938 -8.29 -6.91 -24.55
CA GLY A 938 -7.88 -7.87 -23.52
C GLY A 938 -8.85 -9.05 -23.36
N LEU A 939 -10.16 -8.83 -23.45
CA LEU A 939 -11.17 -9.89 -23.37
C LEU A 939 -11.12 -10.83 -24.58
N VAL A 940 -10.90 -10.31 -25.79
CA VAL A 940 -10.73 -11.16 -27.00
C VAL A 940 -9.47 -12.02 -26.86
N GLN A 941 -8.35 -11.42 -26.42
CA GLN A 941 -7.10 -12.17 -26.18
C GLN A 941 -7.26 -13.20 -25.06
N LEU A 942 -7.96 -12.87 -23.96
CA LEU A 942 -8.25 -13.79 -22.86
C LEU A 942 -9.15 -14.96 -23.31
N ALA A 943 -10.18 -14.70 -24.11
CA ALA A 943 -11.04 -15.75 -24.65
C ALA A 943 -10.25 -16.73 -25.54
N CYS A 944 -9.35 -16.21 -26.38
CA CYS A 944 -8.47 -17.06 -27.19
C CYS A 944 -7.45 -17.83 -26.33
N LEU A 945 -6.92 -17.23 -25.26
CA LEU A 945 -6.07 -17.90 -24.28
C LEU A 945 -6.81 -19.03 -23.54
N LEU A 946 -8.06 -18.81 -23.14
CA LEU A 946 -8.89 -19.83 -22.47
C LEU A 946 -9.19 -21.01 -23.41
N VAL A 947 -9.47 -20.76 -24.69
CA VAL A 947 -9.62 -21.82 -25.70
C VAL A 947 -8.31 -22.59 -25.90
N PHE A 948 -7.16 -21.91 -25.89
CA PHE A 948 -5.84 -22.57 -25.93
C PHE A 948 -5.57 -23.43 -24.70
N VAL A 949 -5.82 -22.92 -23.49
CA VAL A 949 -5.65 -23.68 -22.23
C VAL A 949 -6.58 -24.90 -22.21
N TYR A 950 -7.82 -24.77 -22.67
CA TYR A 950 -8.74 -25.89 -22.86
C TYR A 950 -8.20 -26.93 -23.86
N ALA A 951 -7.69 -26.50 -25.02
CA ALA A 951 -7.10 -27.41 -26.01
C ALA A 951 -5.83 -28.13 -25.51
N MET A 952 -5.02 -27.49 -24.65
CA MET A 952 -3.90 -28.15 -23.96
C MET A 952 -4.36 -29.15 -22.90
N ALA A 953 -5.36 -28.80 -22.10
CA ALA A 953 -5.86 -29.66 -21.01
C ALA A 953 -6.49 -30.97 -21.52
N VAL A 954 -7.03 -30.97 -22.74
CA VAL A 954 -7.71 -32.14 -23.33
C VAL A 954 -6.75 -33.16 -23.97
N ASN A 955 -5.58 -32.75 -24.47
CA ASN A 955 -4.81 -33.57 -25.44
C ASN A 955 -3.48 -34.17 -24.94
N GLY A 956 -2.94 -33.74 -23.79
CA GLY A 956 -1.66 -34.27 -23.27
C GLY A 956 -0.41 -33.81 -24.02
N TRP A 957 0.76 -33.90 -23.38
CA TRP A 957 2.03 -33.33 -23.85
C TRP A 957 2.98 -34.38 -24.47
N THR A 958 3.73 -34.01 -25.52
CA THR A 958 5.07 -34.58 -25.85
C THR A 958 5.82 -33.81 -26.97
N ASP A 959 6.90 -33.13 -26.57
CA ASP A 959 8.25 -33.18 -27.18
C ASP A 959 8.70 -32.40 -28.44
N ARG A 960 7.90 -31.52 -29.08
CA ARG A 960 8.47 -30.47 -29.98
C ARG A 960 7.73 -29.14 -29.83
N MET A 961 8.36 -28.05 -30.27
CA MET A 961 8.05 -26.59 -30.18
C MET A 961 6.60 -26.10 -30.46
N GLY A 962 5.58 -26.96 -30.46
CA GLY A 962 4.17 -26.63 -30.73
C GLY A 962 3.56 -25.54 -29.86
N TRP A 963 4.13 -25.27 -28.67
CA TRP A 963 3.75 -24.14 -27.81
C TRP A 963 4.00 -22.77 -28.45
N LEU A 964 4.95 -22.65 -29.38
CA LEU A 964 5.18 -21.42 -30.16
C LEU A 964 4.12 -21.22 -31.25
N PHE A 965 3.56 -22.30 -31.81
CA PHE A 965 2.58 -22.27 -32.89
C PHE A 965 1.12 -22.08 -32.40
N THR A 966 0.88 -22.09 -31.09
CA THR A 966 -0.47 -22.02 -30.50
C THR A 966 -0.77 -20.72 -29.76
N LEU A 967 -0.07 -19.64 -30.11
CA LEU A 967 -0.48 -18.26 -29.79
C LEU A 967 -1.86 -17.93 -30.43
N PRO A 968 -2.60 -16.92 -29.91
CA PRO A 968 -4.02 -17.04 -29.61
C PRO A 968 -4.96 -17.01 -30.84
N PHE A 969 -5.09 -18.17 -31.51
CA PHE A 969 -5.92 -18.35 -32.69
C PHE A 969 -6.75 -19.65 -32.64
N PRO A 970 -8.08 -19.59 -32.41
CA PRO A 970 -8.93 -20.76 -32.51
C PRO A 970 -8.97 -21.35 -33.93
N LEU A 971 -8.77 -20.54 -34.98
CA LEU A 971 -8.74 -21.00 -36.38
C LEU A 971 -7.39 -21.61 -36.79
N ALA A 972 -6.27 -21.15 -36.25
CA ALA A 972 -4.97 -21.78 -36.52
C ALA A 972 -4.85 -23.12 -35.80
N ALA A 973 -5.42 -23.23 -34.59
CA ALA A 973 -5.60 -24.50 -33.88
C ALA A 973 -6.47 -25.51 -34.67
N LEU A 974 -7.53 -25.03 -35.37
CA LEU A 974 -8.32 -25.85 -36.29
C LEU A 974 -7.53 -26.34 -37.51
N CYS A 975 -6.56 -25.56 -38.01
CA CYS A 975 -5.68 -25.99 -39.10
C CYS A 975 -4.52 -26.90 -38.66
N ALA A 976 -4.16 -26.91 -37.37
CA ALA A 976 -3.26 -27.91 -36.78
C ALA A 976 -3.97 -29.25 -36.50
N TYR A 977 -5.30 -29.25 -36.43
CA TYR A 977 -6.14 -30.42 -36.11
C TYR A 977 -5.96 -31.63 -37.06
N PRO A 978 -5.81 -31.48 -38.40
CA PRO A 978 -5.69 -32.62 -39.32
C PRO A 978 -4.39 -33.43 -39.11
N GLY A 979 -3.27 -32.76 -38.85
CA GLY A 979 -1.97 -33.42 -38.65
C GLY A 979 -1.88 -34.25 -37.36
N VAL A 980 -2.78 -34.03 -36.41
CA VAL A 980 -2.92 -34.87 -35.20
C VAL A 980 -3.88 -36.05 -35.47
N PHE A 981 -4.90 -35.86 -36.31
CA PHE A 981 -5.87 -36.90 -36.65
C PHE A 981 -5.26 -38.03 -37.48
N GLU A 982 -4.23 -37.74 -38.29
CA GLU A 982 -3.47 -38.73 -39.07
C GLU A 982 -2.78 -39.79 -38.18
N ARG A 983 -2.54 -39.49 -36.89
CA ARG A 983 -2.03 -40.47 -35.91
C ARG A 983 -3.05 -41.51 -35.45
N HIS A 984 -4.35 -41.30 -35.72
CA HIS A 984 -5.44 -42.14 -35.23
C HIS A 984 -6.36 -42.70 -36.33
N SER A 985 -6.25 -42.26 -37.59
CA SER A 985 -7.08 -42.75 -38.69
C SER A 985 -6.29 -43.53 -39.74
N ARG A 986 -6.75 -44.75 -40.08
CA ARG A 986 -6.21 -45.58 -41.18
C ARG A 986 -6.66 -45.08 -42.56
N LEU A 987 -6.56 -43.78 -42.81
CA LEU A 987 -6.95 -43.10 -44.07
C LEU A 987 -5.79 -42.26 -44.62
N GLY A 988 -4.59 -42.85 -44.65
CA GLY A 988 -3.45 -42.26 -45.34
C GLY A 988 -3.64 -42.32 -46.86
N THR A 989 -3.81 -41.17 -47.50
CA THR A 989 -3.56 -40.96 -48.95
C THR A 989 -3.67 -39.51 -49.41
N LEU A 990 -4.29 -38.59 -48.65
CA LEU A 990 -4.58 -37.22 -49.10
C LEU A 990 -4.22 -36.13 -48.07
N THR A 991 -2.92 -35.86 -47.87
CA THR A 991 -2.29 -34.52 -47.93
C THR A 991 -0.81 -34.57 -47.52
N ARG A 992 0.12 -34.60 -48.48
CA ARG A 992 1.55 -34.30 -48.24
C ARG A 992 1.79 -32.78 -48.16
N PHE A 993 1.21 -32.10 -47.19
CA PHE A 993 1.52 -30.70 -46.92
C PHE A 993 2.35 -30.58 -45.66
N ASP A 994 3.47 -29.86 -45.76
CA ASP A 994 4.28 -29.51 -44.59
C ASP A 994 3.41 -28.71 -43.60
N PRO A 995 3.35 -29.08 -42.30
CA PRO A 995 2.45 -28.44 -41.34
C PRO A 995 2.68 -26.92 -41.22
N SER A 996 3.93 -26.49 -41.37
CA SER A 996 4.36 -25.08 -41.38
C SER A 996 3.69 -24.28 -42.49
N TRP A 997 3.68 -24.76 -43.73
CA TRP A 997 3.07 -24.08 -44.87
C TRP A 997 1.54 -23.99 -44.78
N ALA A 998 0.89 -25.06 -44.33
CA ALA A 998 -0.56 -25.05 -44.08
C ALA A 998 -0.94 -24.03 -42.98
N PHE A 999 -0.12 -23.94 -41.92
CA PHE A 999 -0.29 -22.98 -40.84
C PHE A 999 -0.06 -21.53 -41.29
N ILE A 1000 0.99 -21.26 -42.08
CA ILE A 1000 1.25 -19.94 -42.69
C ILE A 1000 0.04 -19.51 -43.53
N ALA A 1001 -0.49 -20.40 -44.38
CA ALA A 1001 -1.66 -20.11 -45.21
C ALA A 1001 -2.89 -19.75 -44.37
N ALA A 1002 -3.14 -20.47 -43.27
CA ALA A 1002 -4.23 -20.18 -42.33
C ALA A 1002 -4.05 -18.83 -41.59
N ALA A 1003 -2.84 -18.52 -41.13
CA ALA A 1003 -2.52 -17.25 -40.46
C ALA A 1003 -2.65 -16.03 -41.40
N VAL A 1004 -2.23 -16.19 -42.67
CA VAL A 1004 -2.40 -15.17 -43.71
C VAL A 1004 -3.89 -15.01 -44.06
N LEU A 1005 -4.63 -16.10 -44.27
CA LEU A 1005 -6.05 -16.07 -44.62
C LEU A 1005 -6.89 -15.39 -43.52
N THR A 1006 -6.70 -15.77 -42.25
CA THR A 1006 -7.40 -15.16 -41.11
C THR A 1006 -7.10 -13.67 -40.96
N THR A 1007 -5.84 -13.27 -41.17
CA THR A 1007 -5.44 -11.86 -41.15
C THR A 1007 -6.09 -11.08 -42.30
N LEU A 1008 -6.12 -11.64 -43.52
CA LEU A 1008 -6.77 -11.02 -44.68
C LEU A 1008 -8.29 -10.86 -44.47
N VAL A 1009 -8.98 -11.88 -43.95
CA VAL A 1009 -10.41 -11.81 -43.60
C VAL A 1009 -10.65 -10.71 -42.56
N GLY A 1010 -9.83 -10.64 -41.51
CA GLY A 1010 -9.91 -9.58 -40.50
C GLY A 1010 -9.76 -8.16 -41.10
N LEU A 1011 -8.79 -7.98 -42.00
CA LEU A 1011 -8.58 -6.71 -42.71
C LEU A 1011 -9.75 -6.36 -43.63
N LEU A 1012 -10.32 -7.32 -44.37
CA LEU A 1012 -11.49 -7.12 -45.23
C LEU A 1012 -12.72 -6.64 -44.43
N VAL A 1013 -12.97 -7.21 -43.24
CA VAL A 1013 -14.07 -6.79 -42.35
C VAL A 1013 -13.92 -5.33 -41.87
N VAL A 1014 -12.68 -4.85 -41.75
CA VAL A 1014 -12.30 -3.51 -41.26
C VAL A 1014 -12.09 -2.49 -42.39
N ALA A 1015 -11.89 -2.93 -43.64
CA ALA A 1015 -11.55 -2.08 -44.79
C ALA A 1015 -12.54 -0.91 -45.01
N ALA A 1016 -13.85 -1.18 -45.03
CA ALA A 1016 -14.85 -0.12 -45.25
C ALA A 1016 -14.95 0.90 -44.09
N PRO A 1017 -14.95 0.51 -42.80
CA PRO A 1017 -14.70 1.42 -41.68
C PRO A 1017 -13.40 2.23 -41.81
N TRP A 1018 -12.28 1.58 -42.15
CA TRP A 1018 -10.96 2.21 -42.26
C TRP A 1018 -10.95 3.29 -43.35
N CYS A 1019 -11.43 2.97 -44.56
CA CYS A 1019 -11.57 3.92 -45.66
C CYS A 1019 -12.45 5.13 -45.32
N ARG A 1020 -13.42 5.02 -44.39
CA ARG A 1020 -14.21 6.17 -43.92
C ARG A 1020 -13.42 7.03 -42.93
N ALA A 1021 -12.82 6.43 -41.92
CA ALA A 1021 -12.00 7.13 -40.92
C ALA A 1021 -10.81 7.85 -41.57
N MET A 1022 -10.08 7.17 -42.47
CA MET A 1022 -8.91 7.73 -43.14
C MET A 1022 -9.28 8.91 -44.07
N ARG A 1023 -10.44 8.84 -44.74
CA ARG A 1023 -10.97 10.00 -45.50
C ARG A 1023 -11.30 11.19 -44.61
N ALA A 1024 -11.75 10.98 -43.38
CA ALA A 1024 -11.97 12.07 -42.42
C ALA A 1024 -10.64 12.74 -41.99
N THR A 1025 -9.63 11.95 -41.62
CA THR A 1025 -8.27 12.43 -41.31
C THR A 1025 -7.68 13.25 -42.48
N GLN A 1026 -7.81 12.75 -43.71
CA GLN A 1026 -7.35 13.45 -44.92
C GLN A 1026 -8.14 14.73 -45.22
N ARG A 1027 -9.43 14.82 -44.84
CA ARG A 1027 -10.20 16.08 -44.92
C ARG A 1027 -9.71 17.10 -43.89
N LEU A 1028 -9.44 16.68 -42.66
CA LEU A 1028 -8.92 17.54 -41.60
C LEU A 1028 -7.54 18.12 -41.94
N SER A 1029 -6.63 17.31 -42.52
CA SER A 1029 -5.32 17.81 -42.98
C SER A 1029 -5.43 18.84 -44.12
N ARG A 1030 -6.40 18.68 -45.03
CA ARG A 1030 -6.70 19.67 -46.08
C ARG A 1030 -7.32 20.96 -45.51
N ALA A 1031 -8.20 20.84 -44.51
CA ALA A 1031 -8.81 21.99 -43.84
C ALA A 1031 -7.79 22.79 -43.01
N ALA A 1032 -6.89 22.11 -42.30
CA ALA A 1032 -5.83 22.75 -41.52
C ALA A 1032 -4.87 23.61 -42.38
N ARG A 1033 -4.73 23.31 -43.69
CA ARG A 1033 -3.96 24.11 -44.65
C ARG A 1033 -4.64 25.44 -45.04
N ARG A 1034 -5.95 25.60 -44.76
CA ARG A 1034 -6.73 26.81 -45.09
C ARG A 1034 -6.88 27.79 -43.94
N LEU A 1035 -6.45 27.43 -42.72
CA LEU A 1035 -6.45 28.34 -41.59
C LEU A 1035 -5.21 29.24 -41.65
N PRO A 1036 -5.34 30.58 -41.57
CA PRO A 1036 -4.20 31.48 -41.55
C PRO A 1036 -3.35 31.24 -40.30
N SER A 1037 -2.03 31.29 -40.43
CA SER A 1037 -1.08 30.80 -39.42
C SER A 1037 -0.90 31.69 -38.18
N ASN A 1038 -1.79 32.66 -37.95
CA ASN A 1038 -1.74 33.63 -36.85
C ASN A 1038 -3.11 33.76 -36.18
N ARG A 1039 -3.32 33.02 -35.08
CA ARG A 1039 -4.05 33.41 -33.85
C ARG A 1039 -3.95 32.29 -32.81
#